data_AF-A0AAE5GQX6-F1
#
_entry.id   AF-A0AAE5GQX6-F1
#
_cell.length_a   1.000
_cell.length_b   1.000
_cell.length_c   1.000
_cell.angle_alpha   90.00
_cell.angle_beta   90.00
_cell.angle_gamma   90.00
#
_symmetry.space_group_name_H-M   'P 1'
#
loop_
_entity.id
_entity.type
_entity.pdbx_description
1 polymer ?
#
loop_
_entity_poly.entity_id
_entity_poly.type
_entity_poly.pdbx_seq_one_letter_code
_entity_poly.pdbx_strand_id
1 'polypeptide(L)'
;MTAKRLTLPIHVHLATVIILVVILASVIQIGLASRGLSTLIVEANNKIFTRVAAETRHQLNHHYKTAFSALGTYSKSHALHEVAELASQQLLPEIAHLLEEFEHVNAYSFYYPSGDFFSVMRIRDPVMRQRIAASASARYVLTVSNDLSSQIQIMSQELKVLETRPNDKRILYKTSSWFEQANQSTNLISKPLLLPGPESLGLKIYRQSSSGVIISADVLLDDLRRSLSDTLTNDSSLRVLYNDAGQILALSDSAQPPTSSQGVITHIEMVTNQVVPHAIEENAERGQLGEFEYNNEQWIGQIVTIRPLNSEHVHLLMASKANALFNKGALIKQQTLYGSLLVLILMIPMIYVISKFISKPIQRATEKAKDIEGFKLDSGALERSVIREIQQLNDAQMSTQTTIRQFVSLTHKIAREDNLDDMLSMVCREVAQAVEAQGVLLYLLDTEVKCLVPSMLWCDQGNSSDISASPIPVSEATRFVREIFVAKQTATFTVDEVPHLKLPLFYDRCEVICIPIKGRSGEVVGSLGLLYPYANASRHYAQYADYLQTLLGFTSVAIETHDMLDTQKALLDSFIQVFAGSLDKKSPYTGHHCQRVPVITEWLTQAAEDSKIEAFQHFSLTSEQWEELKMASWLHDCGKITTPEHVVDKATKLETIYNRIHEIRMRFEVLKRDHEIDILRQNASKLSEEQREKLDQVHRDIDADFAFIAEMNLGAEFVSDSDLERLERIASRTWTRTLSKTAGLSWVEKQRYPKTDTLPVKEGLLSDKPEHLIPWDFPPTNEARFTMKPTEYQANQGEMYNLSIRRGTLADEERFIINDHIIQTIKILESLPFPKHMRGVAAIAGGHHERMDGKGYPMGLVKEQMPITARIMAIADVFEALTSTDRPYKKAKSLSESIEIMSHMVNNQHLDADLFALFLSSGVYLRFANQFMRADQIDGVDVERYLDRVERPQH
;
A
#
# COMPACT_ATOMS: atom_id res chain seq x y z
N MET A 1 7.66 -32.37 2.05
CA MET A 1 8.12 -31.36 3.02
C MET A 1 8.73 -30.20 2.25
N THR A 2 7.95 -29.14 2.03
CA THR A 2 8.38 -27.92 1.34
C THR A 2 9.20 -27.07 2.30
N ALA A 3 10.46 -26.82 1.96
CA ALA A 3 11.37 -25.99 2.76
C ALA A 3 10.79 -24.56 2.86
N LYS A 4 10.37 -24.15 4.06
CA LYS A 4 10.06 -22.75 4.36
C LYS A 4 11.33 -21.93 4.14
N ARG A 5 11.34 -21.08 3.11
CA ARG A 5 12.36 -20.04 2.94
C ARG A 5 12.32 -19.15 4.18
N LEU A 6 13.37 -19.18 4.99
CA LEU A 6 13.55 -18.26 6.10
C LEU A 6 13.66 -16.83 5.57
N THR A 7 12.68 -15.99 5.85
CA THR A 7 12.71 -14.55 5.57
C THR A 7 13.32 -13.82 6.77
N LEU A 8 14.58 -13.42 6.67
CA LEU A 8 15.27 -12.65 7.70
C LEU A 8 15.12 -11.14 7.45
N PRO A 9 15.09 -10.30 8.50
CA PRO A 9 14.96 -8.85 8.33
C PRO A 9 16.22 -8.23 7.69
N ILE A 10 16.04 -7.17 6.91
CA ILE A 10 17.08 -6.62 6.02
C ILE A 10 18.36 -6.18 6.73
N HIS A 11 18.28 -5.68 7.97
CA HIS A 11 19.47 -5.34 8.76
C HIS A 11 20.36 -6.55 9.08
N VAL A 12 19.80 -7.77 9.15
CA VAL A 12 20.57 -9.00 9.37
C VAL A 12 21.37 -9.33 8.12
N HIS A 13 20.77 -9.22 6.93
CA HIS A 13 21.48 -9.42 5.67
C HIS A 13 22.61 -8.39 5.48
N LEU A 14 22.31 -7.10 5.72
CA LEU A 14 23.29 -6.03 5.57
C LEU A 14 24.45 -6.19 6.56
N ALA A 15 24.16 -6.47 7.84
CA ALA A 15 25.19 -6.72 8.84
C ALA A 15 26.05 -7.93 8.49
N THR A 16 25.45 -9.02 8.01
CA THR A 16 26.18 -10.26 7.66
C THR A 16 27.14 -10.02 6.50
N VAL A 17 26.70 -9.34 5.44
CA VAL A 17 27.54 -9.03 4.28
C VAL A 17 28.70 -8.11 4.69
N ILE A 18 28.43 -7.04 5.44
CA ILE A 18 29.47 -6.11 5.86
C ILE A 18 30.47 -6.80 6.81
N ILE A 19 30.00 -7.62 7.75
CA ILE A 19 30.87 -8.41 8.63
C ILE A 19 31.77 -9.34 7.80
N LEU A 20 31.22 -10.03 6.80
CA LEU A 20 32.00 -10.94 5.95
C LEU A 20 33.08 -10.19 5.15
N VAL A 21 32.76 -9.00 4.63
CA VAL A 21 33.73 -8.12 3.96
C VAL A 21 34.82 -7.64 4.92
N VAL A 22 34.46 -7.23 6.13
CA VAL A 22 35.42 -6.76 7.14
C VAL A 22 36.33 -7.88 7.62
N ILE A 23 35.81 -9.11 7.78
CA ILE A 23 36.62 -10.30 8.07
C ILE A 23 37.60 -10.55 6.92
N LEU A 24 37.13 -10.54 5.68
CA LEU A 24 37.98 -10.75 4.50
C LEU A 24 39.09 -9.68 4.42
N ALA A 25 38.74 -8.40 4.61
CA ALA A 25 39.70 -7.30 4.61
C ALA A 25 40.73 -7.43 5.74
N SER A 26 40.30 -7.83 6.94
CA SER A 26 41.20 -8.05 8.09
C SER A 26 42.18 -9.19 7.83
N VAL A 27 41.73 -10.29 7.22
CA VAL A 27 42.59 -11.41 6.82
C VAL A 27 43.63 -10.97 5.78
N ILE A 28 43.20 -10.20 4.77
CA ILE A 28 44.11 -9.66 3.74
C ILE A 28 45.14 -8.71 4.37
N GLN A 29 44.71 -7.81 5.27
CA GLN A 29 45.59 -6.85 5.95
C GLN A 29 46.65 -7.56 6.80
N ILE A 30 46.28 -8.59 7.56
CA ILE A 30 47.21 -9.41 8.34
C ILE A 30 48.25 -10.08 7.40
N GLY A 31 47.81 -10.58 6.25
CA GLY A 31 48.69 -11.16 5.23
C GLY A 31 49.69 -10.15 4.64
N LEU A 32 49.23 -8.94 4.31
CA LEU A 32 50.07 -7.87 3.78
C LEU A 32 51.11 -7.38 4.80
N ALA A 33 50.69 -7.17 6.05
CA ALA A 33 51.59 -6.73 7.12
C ALA A 33 52.69 -7.76 7.42
N SER A 34 52.35 -9.06 7.40
CA SER A 34 53.34 -10.13 7.58
C SER A 34 54.36 -10.18 6.45
N ARG A 35 53.98 -9.90 5.20
CA ARG A 35 54.91 -9.87 4.07
C ARG A 35 55.84 -8.66 4.10
N GLY A 36 55.32 -7.47 4.44
CA GLY A 36 56.11 -6.24 4.49
C GLY A 36 57.20 -6.24 5.57
N LEU A 37 56.99 -6.95 6.68
CA LEU A 37 57.98 -7.04 7.75
C LEU A 37 59.20 -7.89 7.34
N SER A 38 58.98 -8.98 6.59
CA SER A 38 60.07 -9.84 6.10
C SER A 38 60.98 -9.12 5.11
N THR A 39 60.42 -8.34 4.18
CA THR A 39 61.22 -7.63 3.16
C THR A 39 62.10 -6.53 3.77
N LEU A 40 61.59 -5.80 4.77
CA LEU A 40 62.35 -4.75 5.45
C LEU A 40 63.57 -5.29 6.21
N ILE A 41 63.50 -6.51 6.73
CA ILE A 41 64.59 -7.12 7.52
C ILE A 41 65.74 -7.59 6.61
N VAL A 42 65.42 -8.17 5.46
CA VAL A 42 66.42 -8.57 4.45
C VAL A 42 67.19 -7.34 3.94
N GLU A 43 66.48 -6.25 3.65
CA GLU A 43 67.09 -5.02 3.11
C GLU A 43 68.00 -4.32 4.13
N ALA A 44 67.62 -4.32 5.41
CA ALA A 44 68.45 -3.76 6.49
C ALA A 44 69.79 -4.52 6.65
N ASN A 45 69.77 -5.86 6.54
CA ASN A 45 70.98 -6.68 6.69
C ASN A 45 71.94 -6.56 5.51
N ASN A 46 71.44 -6.49 4.28
CA ASN A 46 72.30 -6.32 3.10
C ASN A 46 73.15 -5.03 3.18
N LYS A 47 72.59 -3.95 3.74
CA LYS A 47 73.33 -2.71 4.01
C LYS A 47 74.47 -2.89 5.02
N ILE A 48 74.26 -3.71 6.07
CA ILE A 48 75.28 -3.99 7.09
C ILE A 48 76.42 -4.81 6.51
N PHE A 49 76.12 -5.89 5.79
CA PHE A 49 77.12 -6.75 5.16
C PHE A 49 77.99 -5.99 4.15
N THR A 50 77.39 -5.13 3.33
CA THR A 50 78.13 -4.29 2.37
C THR A 50 79.12 -3.35 3.06
N ARG A 51 78.74 -2.76 4.21
CA ARG A 51 79.63 -1.89 5.00
C ARG A 51 80.83 -2.66 5.55
N VAL A 52 80.59 -3.85 6.11
CA VAL A 52 81.64 -4.72 6.67
C VAL A 52 82.66 -5.12 5.60
N ALA A 53 82.20 -5.53 4.42
CA ALA A 53 83.11 -5.92 3.34
C ALA A 53 84.04 -4.77 2.88
N ALA A 54 83.56 -3.53 2.90
CA ALA A 54 84.36 -2.36 2.56
C ALA A 54 85.49 -2.09 3.57
N GLU A 55 85.22 -2.31 4.86
CA GLU A 55 86.18 -2.11 5.96
C GLU A 55 87.29 -3.16 5.95
N THR A 56 86.94 -4.45 5.77
CA THR A 56 87.92 -5.55 5.65
C THR A 56 88.90 -5.32 4.49
N ARG A 57 88.40 -4.83 3.34
CA ARG A 57 89.25 -4.52 2.18
C ARG A 57 90.27 -3.41 2.47
N HIS A 58 89.88 -2.41 3.25
CA HIS A 58 90.78 -1.30 3.59
C HIS A 58 91.97 -1.79 4.44
N GLN A 59 91.70 -2.61 5.45
CA GLN A 59 92.72 -3.14 6.35
C GLN A 59 93.73 -4.04 5.64
N LEU A 60 93.26 -4.95 4.77
CA LEU A 60 94.11 -5.82 3.94
C LEU A 60 95.16 -5.03 3.15
N ASN A 61 94.73 -3.96 2.45
CA ASN A 61 95.64 -3.16 1.63
C ASN A 61 96.70 -2.39 2.45
N HIS A 62 96.34 -1.95 3.66
CA HIS A 62 97.24 -1.21 4.53
C HIS A 62 98.45 -2.07 4.97
N HIS A 63 98.21 -3.34 5.34
CA HIS A 63 99.28 -4.23 5.81
C HIS A 63 100.33 -4.57 4.74
N TYR A 64 99.94 -4.73 3.46
CA TYR A 64 100.87 -5.12 2.40
C TYR A 64 101.72 -3.97 1.85
N LYS A 65 101.14 -2.77 1.71
CA LYS A 65 101.80 -1.63 1.04
C LYS A 65 103.14 -1.28 1.68
N THR A 66 103.21 -1.39 2.99
CA THR A 66 104.36 -0.99 3.80
C THR A 66 105.55 -1.95 3.63
N ALA A 67 105.30 -3.26 3.54
CA ALA A 67 106.34 -4.26 3.29
C ALA A 67 106.96 -4.12 1.88
N PHE A 68 106.16 -3.76 0.86
CA PHE A 68 106.66 -3.50 -0.49
C PHE A 68 107.62 -2.31 -0.56
N SER A 69 107.34 -1.25 0.19
CA SER A 69 108.19 -0.06 0.25
C SER A 69 109.58 -0.39 0.82
N ALA A 70 109.64 -1.14 1.93
CA ALA A 70 110.90 -1.56 2.56
C ALA A 70 111.78 -2.42 1.62
N LEU A 71 111.19 -3.39 0.91
CA LEU A 71 111.91 -4.25 -0.04
C LEU A 71 112.49 -3.47 -1.23
N GLY A 72 111.80 -2.43 -1.68
CA GLY A 72 112.26 -1.58 -2.77
C GLY A 72 113.56 -0.85 -2.44
N THR A 73 113.74 -0.42 -1.19
CA THR A 73 114.97 0.26 -0.74
C THR A 73 116.18 -0.67 -0.82
N TYR A 74 116.06 -1.89 -0.29
CA TYR A 74 117.18 -2.84 -0.30
C TYR A 74 117.51 -3.37 -1.70
N SER A 75 116.54 -3.52 -2.60
CA SER A 75 116.80 -4.02 -3.96
C SER A 75 117.82 -3.18 -4.76
N LYS A 76 118.09 -1.94 -4.33
CA LYS A 76 119.05 -1.00 -4.93
C LYS A 76 120.32 -0.78 -4.10
N SER A 77 120.43 -1.40 -2.92
CA SER A 77 121.57 -1.20 -2.01
C SER A 77 122.84 -1.85 -2.55
N HIS A 78 123.96 -1.12 -2.51
CA HIS A 78 125.27 -1.62 -2.98
C HIS A 78 125.86 -2.68 -2.05
N ALA A 79 125.50 -2.68 -0.75
CA ALA A 79 125.97 -3.66 0.25
C ALA A 79 125.60 -5.12 -0.08
N LEU A 80 124.62 -5.34 -0.97
CA LEU A 80 124.18 -6.69 -1.38
C LEU A 80 125.08 -7.38 -2.41
N HIS A 81 126.17 -6.75 -2.85
CA HIS A 81 127.16 -7.39 -3.74
C HIS A 81 128.28 -8.12 -2.98
N GLU A 82 128.33 -7.98 -1.64
CA GLU A 82 129.31 -8.65 -0.78
C GLU A 82 128.84 -10.05 -0.34
N VAL A 83 129.71 -10.81 0.34
CA VAL A 83 129.37 -12.10 0.97
C VAL A 83 128.37 -11.88 2.10
N ALA A 84 127.40 -12.79 2.27
CA ALA A 84 126.28 -12.66 3.20
C ALA A 84 126.69 -12.28 4.64
N GLU A 85 127.83 -12.75 5.12
CA GLU A 85 128.34 -12.43 6.46
C GLU A 85 128.69 -10.94 6.61
N LEU A 86 129.41 -10.35 5.64
CA LEU A 86 129.78 -8.94 5.66
C LEU A 86 128.56 -8.04 5.44
N ALA A 87 127.69 -8.41 4.49
CA ALA A 87 126.45 -7.70 4.22
C ALA A 87 125.50 -7.73 5.42
N SER A 88 125.43 -8.85 6.16
CA SER A 88 124.61 -8.95 7.36
C SER A 88 125.03 -7.95 8.43
N GLN A 89 126.33 -7.71 8.62
CA GLN A 89 126.82 -6.75 9.61
C GLN A 89 126.53 -5.29 9.20
N GLN A 90 126.66 -4.96 7.91
CA GLN A 90 126.40 -3.61 7.40
C GLN A 90 124.91 -3.25 7.45
N LEU A 91 124.02 -4.18 7.08
CA LEU A 91 122.59 -3.91 6.95
C LEU A 91 121.80 -4.15 8.25
N LEU A 92 122.40 -4.79 9.26
CA LEU A 92 121.70 -5.13 10.50
C LEU A 92 121.01 -3.95 11.19
N PRO A 93 121.62 -2.75 11.35
CA PRO A 93 120.96 -1.63 12.00
C PRO A 93 119.73 -1.13 11.23
N GLU A 94 119.79 -1.10 9.90
CA GLU A 94 118.67 -0.69 9.04
C GLU A 94 117.53 -1.70 9.12
N ILE A 95 117.84 -3.00 9.07
CA ILE A 95 116.82 -4.05 9.14
C ILE A 95 116.15 -4.07 10.51
N ALA A 96 116.92 -3.92 11.59
CA ALA A 96 116.37 -3.85 12.94
C ALA A 96 115.42 -2.65 13.12
N HIS A 97 115.75 -1.50 12.52
CA HIS A 97 114.88 -0.33 12.52
C HIS A 97 113.56 -0.58 11.79
N LEU A 98 113.61 -1.16 10.59
CA LEU A 98 112.38 -1.48 9.82
C LEU A 98 111.51 -2.53 10.50
N LEU A 99 112.11 -3.49 11.20
CA LEU A 99 111.37 -4.48 11.99
C LEU A 99 110.66 -3.85 13.20
N GLU A 100 111.14 -2.72 13.72
CA GLU A 100 110.43 -1.97 14.77
C GLU A 100 109.37 -1.03 14.19
N GLU A 101 109.67 -0.34 13.08
CA GLU A 101 108.70 0.55 12.43
C GLU A 101 107.48 -0.22 11.89
N PHE A 102 107.71 -1.41 11.34
CA PHE A 102 106.68 -2.20 10.68
C PHE A 102 106.33 -3.44 11.47
N GLU A 103 105.43 -3.27 12.44
CA GLU A 103 105.13 -4.33 13.39
C GLU A 103 104.67 -5.64 12.72
N HIS A 104 103.95 -5.56 11.61
CA HIS A 104 103.39 -6.72 10.91
C HIS A 104 104.43 -7.56 10.16
N VAL A 105 105.65 -7.05 9.94
CA VAL A 105 106.75 -7.79 9.32
C VAL A 105 107.53 -8.54 10.40
N ASN A 106 107.65 -9.85 10.24
CA ASN A 106 108.28 -10.73 11.21
C ASN A 106 109.80 -10.86 11.01
N ALA A 107 110.23 -10.97 9.75
CA ALA A 107 111.62 -11.13 9.38
C ALA A 107 111.91 -10.54 8.00
N TYR A 108 113.13 -10.05 7.82
CA TYR A 108 113.70 -9.78 6.50
C TYR A 108 114.80 -10.79 6.21
N SER A 109 114.74 -11.42 5.04
CA SER A 109 115.65 -12.48 4.64
C SER A 109 116.27 -12.19 3.28
N PHE A 110 117.55 -12.52 3.13
CA PHE A 110 118.36 -12.25 1.95
C PHE A 110 118.98 -13.56 1.47
N TYR A 111 118.67 -13.90 0.23
CA TYR A 111 119.02 -15.17 -0.40
C TYR A 111 119.96 -14.92 -1.57
N TYR A 112 121.20 -15.36 -1.46
CA TYR A 112 122.22 -15.11 -2.47
C TYR A 112 122.24 -16.23 -3.53
N PRO A 113 122.60 -15.93 -4.79
CA PRO A 113 122.79 -16.96 -5.81
C PRO A 113 123.86 -18.00 -5.44
N SER A 114 124.90 -17.59 -4.69
CA SER A 114 125.97 -18.49 -4.20
C SER A 114 125.41 -19.68 -3.44
N GLY A 115 124.36 -19.48 -2.64
CA GLY A 115 123.91 -20.43 -1.62
C GLY A 115 123.98 -19.83 -0.22
N ASP A 116 124.61 -18.68 -0.08
CA ASP A 116 124.66 -17.95 1.19
C ASP A 116 123.33 -17.27 1.51
N PHE A 117 123.07 -17.15 2.80
CA PHE A 117 121.81 -16.65 3.33
C PHE A 117 122.07 -15.86 4.60
N PHE A 118 121.36 -14.75 4.76
CA PHE A 118 121.15 -14.22 6.09
C PHE A 118 119.72 -13.73 6.30
N SER A 119 119.26 -13.76 7.54
CA SER A 119 117.94 -13.27 7.93
C SER A 119 117.99 -12.64 9.29
N VAL A 120 117.31 -11.51 9.43
CA VAL A 120 117.09 -10.83 10.71
C VAL A 120 115.62 -10.94 11.04
N MET A 121 115.33 -11.52 12.19
CA MET A 121 113.97 -11.77 12.68
C MET A 121 113.77 -11.12 14.04
N ARG A 122 112.57 -10.57 14.28
CA ARG A 122 112.19 -9.98 15.57
C ARG A 122 111.50 -11.01 16.47
N ILE A 123 111.85 -11.05 17.75
CA ILE A 123 111.15 -11.87 18.76
C ILE A 123 109.92 -11.08 19.25
N ARG A 124 108.71 -11.46 18.81
CA ARG A 124 107.47 -10.69 19.05
C ARG A 124 106.71 -11.12 20.30
N ASP A 125 106.65 -12.42 20.57
CA ASP A 125 105.77 -12.96 21.62
C ASP A 125 106.50 -13.93 22.57
N PRO A 126 105.95 -14.16 23.78
CA PRO A 126 106.54 -15.07 24.77
C PRO A 126 106.68 -16.52 24.27
N VAL A 127 105.79 -16.98 23.39
CA VAL A 127 105.81 -18.35 22.85
C VAL A 127 107.01 -18.53 21.93
N MET A 128 107.26 -17.57 21.05
CA MET A 128 108.43 -17.52 20.18
C MET A 128 109.73 -17.43 20.99
N ARG A 129 109.76 -16.58 22.03
CA ARG A 129 110.91 -16.48 22.95
C ARG A 129 111.23 -17.82 23.61
N GLN A 130 110.20 -18.54 24.04
CA GLN A 130 110.35 -19.87 24.63
C GLN A 130 110.83 -20.91 23.60
N ARG A 131 110.27 -20.91 22.38
CA ARG A 131 110.66 -21.83 21.29
C ARG A 131 112.12 -21.67 20.88
N ILE A 132 112.59 -20.43 20.80
CA ILE A 132 113.98 -20.12 20.44
C ILE A 132 114.88 -20.20 21.68
N ALA A 133 114.37 -20.48 22.89
CA ALA A 133 115.16 -20.51 24.12
C ALA A 133 116.03 -19.25 24.29
N ALA A 134 115.45 -18.07 24.05
CA ALA A 134 116.15 -16.79 24.12
C ALA A 134 115.90 -16.09 25.48
N SER A 135 116.89 -15.35 25.99
CA SER A 135 116.76 -14.60 27.24
C SER A 135 115.72 -13.47 27.13
N ALA A 136 115.27 -12.94 28.27
CA ALA A 136 114.28 -11.86 28.29
C ALA A 136 114.76 -10.58 27.59
N SER A 137 116.07 -10.32 27.58
CA SER A 137 116.70 -9.17 26.93
C SER A 137 116.92 -9.35 25.42
N ALA A 138 116.63 -10.54 24.87
CA ALA A 138 116.75 -10.81 23.45
C ALA A 138 115.59 -10.16 22.66
N ARG A 139 115.95 -9.43 21.60
CA ARG A 139 115.00 -8.73 20.72
C ARG A 139 115.07 -9.22 19.27
N TYR A 140 116.28 -9.49 18.77
CA TYR A 140 116.49 -9.90 17.39
C TYR A 140 117.25 -11.22 17.29
N VAL A 141 117.02 -11.93 16.21
CA VAL A 141 117.72 -13.16 15.84
C VAL A 141 118.30 -12.95 14.44
N LEU A 142 119.62 -12.88 14.35
CA LEU A 142 120.35 -12.89 13.08
C LEU A 142 120.77 -14.33 12.78
N THR A 143 120.33 -14.85 11.65
CA THR A 143 120.79 -16.15 11.14
C THR A 143 121.67 -15.88 9.94
N VAL A 144 122.89 -16.41 9.92
CA VAL A 144 123.79 -16.37 8.76
C VAL A 144 124.17 -17.80 8.41
N SER A 145 124.04 -18.17 7.15
CA SER A 145 124.33 -19.51 6.66
C SER A 145 125.12 -19.44 5.36
N ASN A 146 126.14 -20.28 5.23
CA ASN A 146 126.85 -20.56 3.99
C ASN A 146 126.82 -22.08 3.71
N ASP A 147 127.46 -22.53 2.64
CA ASP A 147 127.44 -23.95 2.25
C ASP A 147 128.10 -24.92 3.26
N LEU A 148 128.95 -24.41 4.16
CA LEU A 148 129.73 -25.22 5.11
C LEU A 148 129.23 -25.10 6.56
N SER A 149 128.55 -24.01 6.91
CA SER A 149 128.18 -23.69 8.30
C SER A 149 126.95 -22.80 8.38
N SER A 150 126.18 -22.95 9.46
CA SER A 150 125.03 -22.10 9.76
C SER A 150 125.10 -21.67 11.22
N GLN A 151 124.92 -20.38 11.49
CA GLN A 151 125.04 -19.79 12.82
C GLN A 151 123.85 -18.88 13.11
N ILE A 152 123.38 -18.92 14.36
CA ILE A 152 122.36 -18.02 14.89
C ILE A 152 123.00 -17.14 15.96
N GLN A 153 122.83 -15.84 15.82
CA GLN A 153 123.19 -14.82 16.80
C GLN A 153 121.92 -14.22 17.38
N ILE A 154 121.76 -14.33 18.70
CA ILE A 154 120.69 -13.69 19.44
C ILE A 154 121.21 -12.35 19.94
N MET A 155 120.43 -11.29 19.73
CA MET A 155 120.87 -9.92 19.97
C MET A 155 119.90 -9.15 20.86
N SER A 156 120.44 -8.22 21.64
CA SER A 156 119.65 -7.25 22.41
C SER A 156 119.01 -6.20 21.50
N GLN A 157 118.17 -5.35 22.08
CA GLN A 157 117.57 -4.21 21.38
C GLN A 157 118.63 -3.24 20.84
N GLU A 158 119.77 -3.09 21.53
CA GLU A 158 120.92 -2.28 21.09
C GLU A 158 121.85 -3.02 20.10
N LEU A 159 121.40 -4.15 19.54
CA LEU A 159 122.16 -4.98 18.60
C LEU A 159 123.48 -5.53 19.17
N LYS A 160 123.55 -5.71 20.50
CA LYS A 160 124.65 -6.44 21.12
C LYS A 160 124.38 -7.93 21.03
N VAL A 161 125.34 -8.69 20.52
CA VAL A 161 125.26 -10.17 20.50
C VAL A 161 125.27 -10.67 21.94
N LEU A 162 124.17 -11.30 22.34
CA LEU A 162 123.99 -11.90 23.67
C LEU A 162 124.47 -13.35 23.66
N GLU A 163 124.20 -14.07 22.58
CA GLU A 163 124.51 -15.49 22.41
C GLU A 163 124.79 -15.77 20.94
N THR A 164 125.80 -16.59 20.65
CA THR A 164 126.05 -17.14 19.31
C THR A 164 126.09 -18.65 19.41
N ARG A 165 125.35 -19.34 18.54
CA ARG A 165 125.26 -20.80 18.55
C ARG A 165 125.15 -21.36 17.13
N PRO A 166 125.68 -22.57 16.88
CA PRO A 166 125.48 -23.24 15.61
C PRO A 166 123.99 -23.52 15.37
N ASN A 167 123.57 -23.45 14.12
CA ASN A 167 122.22 -23.77 13.70
C ASN A 167 122.21 -25.16 13.07
N ASP A 168 121.68 -26.14 13.80
CA ASP A 168 121.64 -27.55 13.38
C ASP A 168 120.74 -27.77 12.14
N LYS A 169 119.84 -26.83 11.83
CA LYS A 169 118.94 -26.89 10.67
C LYS A 169 119.54 -26.13 9.48
N ARG A 170 120.07 -26.87 8.49
CA ARG A 170 120.54 -26.28 7.22
C ARG A 170 119.36 -25.68 6.44
N ILE A 171 119.45 -24.40 6.07
CA ILE A 171 118.40 -23.71 5.31
C ILE A 171 118.63 -23.93 3.82
N LEU A 172 117.94 -24.92 3.24
CA LEU A 172 117.94 -25.19 1.81
C LEU A 172 116.74 -24.50 1.15
N TYR A 173 116.98 -23.37 0.48
CA TYR A 173 115.92 -22.58 -0.18
C TYR A 173 115.87 -22.74 -1.70
N LYS A 174 116.96 -23.18 -2.34
CA LYS A 174 117.05 -23.32 -3.81
C LYS A 174 116.03 -24.30 -4.41
N THR A 175 115.49 -25.22 -3.62
CA THR A 175 114.48 -26.23 -4.03
C THR A 175 113.04 -25.79 -3.77
N SER A 176 112.82 -24.60 -3.22
CA SER A 176 111.47 -24.13 -2.88
C SER A 176 110.77 -23.49 -4.09
N SER A 177 109.49 -23.82 -4.28
CA SER A 177 108.71 -23.35 -5.44
C SER A 177 108.57 -21.83 -5.50
N TRP A 178 108.51 -21.15 -4.36
CA TRP A 178 108.46 -19.69 -4.30
C TRP A 178 109.81 -19.06 -4.74
N PHE A 179 110.93 -19.75 -4.54
CA PHE A 179 112.26 -19.24 -4.92
C PHE A 179 112.47 -19.33 -6.42
N GLU A 180 111.98 -20.37 -7.09
CA GLU A 180 111.96 -20.42 -8.57
C GLU A 180 111.12 -19.28 -9.16
N GLN A 181 109.95 -19.00 -8.56
CA GLN A 181 109.07 -17.91 -9.00
C GLN A 181 109.66 -16.51 -8.77
N ALA A 182 110.54 -16.36 -7.78
CA ALA A 182 111.20 -15.10 -7.44
C ALA A 182 112.14 -14.56 -8.52
N ASN A 183 112.54 -15.39 -9.50
CA ASN A 183 113.44 -15.01 -10.59
C ASN A 183 112.75 -14.24 -11.73
N GLN A 184 111.45 -13.93 -11.66
CA GLN A 184 110.67 -13.47 -12.83
C GLN A 184 109.83 -12.19 -12.70
N SER A 185 109.86 -11.39 -11.61
CA SER A 185 109.28 -10.02 -11.63
C SER A 185 109.54 -9.19 -10.36
N THR A 186 109.17 -7.90 -10.40
CA THR A 186 109.65 -6.83 -9.49
C THR A 186 108.88 -6.62 -8.17
N ASN A 187 107.98 -7.50 -7.74
CA ASN A 187 107.38 -7.56 -6.38
C ASN A 187 106.29 -8.65 -6.37
N LEU A 188 106.52 -9.78 -5.69
CA LEU A 188 105.56 -10.90 -5.66
C LEU A 188 105.21 -11.28 -4.22
N ILE A 189 103.97 -11.75 -4.00
CA ILE A 189 103.51 -12.32 -2.73
C ILE A 189 103.35 -13.83 -2.93
N SER A 190 103.88 -14.63 -2.02
CA SER A 190 103.74 -16.09 -2.03
C SER A 190 102.31 -16.52 -1.70
N LYS A 191 101.97 -17.76 -2.03
CA LYS A 191 100.86 -18.45 -1.35
C LYS A 191 101.14 -18.55 0.15
N PRO A 192 100.10 -18.66 1.01
CA PRO A 192 100.28 -18.92 2.43
C PRO A 192 101.18 -20.15 2.64
N LEU A 193 102.25 -19.96 3.41
CA LEU A 193 103.23 -21.00 3.69
C LEU A 193 103.71 -20.93 5.14
N LEU A 194 104.24 -22.03 5.63
CA LEU A 194 104.80 -22.09 6.97
C LEU A 194 106.15 -21.37 6.98
N LEU A 195 106.22 -20.24 7.69
CA LEU A 195 107.43 -19.42 7.70
C LEU A 195 108.51 -20.07 8.60
N PRO A 196 109.77 -20.15 8.13
CA PRO A 196 110.86 -20.73 8.90
C PRO A 196 111.18 -19.88 10.14
N GLY A 197 111.34 -20.53 11.30
CA GLY A 197 111.53 -19.88 12.60
C GLY A 197 110.30 -20.03 13.50
N PRO A 198 109.24 -19.21 13.36
CA PRO A 198 108.07 -19.26 14.21
C PRO A 198 107.12 -20.45 13.90
N GLU A 199 107.36 -21.21 12.82
CA GLU A 199 106.47 -22.31 12.37
C GLU A 199 105.00 -21.87 12.36
N SER A 200 104.75 -20.66 11.87
CA SER A 200 103.44 -20.02 11.82
C SER A 200 103.06 -19.74 10.37
N LEU A 201 101.77 -19.81 10.06
CA LEU A 201 101.28 -19.54 8.71
C LEU A 201 101.43 -18.05 8.39
N GLY A 202 102.07 -17.77 7.26
CA GLY A 202 102.26 -16.40 6.80
C GLY A 202 102.49 -16.32 5.30
N LEU A 203 102.79 -15.12 4.84
CA LEU A 203 103.04 -14.77 3.45
C LEU A 203 104.48 -14.26 3.33
N LYS A 204 105.21 -14.73 2.31
CA LYS A 204 106.49 -14.13 1.92
C LYS A 204 106.23 -13.11 0.82
N ILE A 205 106.61 -11.87 1.07
CA ILE A 205 106.66 -10.82 0.05
C ILE A 205 108.11 -10.75 -0.39
N TYR A 206 108.39 -10.95 -1.67
CA TYR A 206 109.78 -11.04 -2.14
C TYR A 206 110.03 -10.23 -3.41
N ARG A 207 111.28 -9.79 -3.54
CA ARG A 207 111.79 -9.01 -4.67
C ARG A 207 113.24 -9.36 -4.97
N GLN A 208 113.57 -9.50 -6.24
CA GLN A 208 114.96 -9.65 -6.67
C GLN A 208 115.64 -8.27 -6.78
N SER A 209 116.85 -8.16 -6.25
CA SER A 209 117.74 -7.01 -6.43
C SER A 209 118.46 -7.04 -7.78
N SER A 210 119.06 -5.93 -8.20
CA SER A 210 119.83 -5.87 -9.45
C SER A 210 121.06 -6.81 -9.46
N SER A 211 121.57 -7.21 -8.30
CA SER A 211 122.70 -8.15 -8.16
C SER A 211 122.27 -9.63 -8.19
N GLY A 212 120.97 -9.91 -8.31
CA GLY A 212 120.41 -11.25 -8.29
C GLY A 212 120.09 -11.81 -6.90
N VAL A 213 120.39 -11.07 -5.82
CA VAL A 213 119.98 -11.43 -4.44
C VAL A 213 118.48 -11.26 -4.30
N ILE A 214 117.80 -12.29 -3.78
CA ILE A 214 116.36 -12.24 -3.49
C ILE A 214 116.17 -11.78 -2.05
N ILE A 215 115.31 -10.79 -1.87
CA ILE A 215 115.00 -10.17 -0.58
C ILE A 215 113.56 -10.50 -0.26
N SER A 216 113.29 -11.07 0.91
CA SER A 216 111.93 -11.35 1.37
C SER A 216 111.61 -10.65 2.69
N ALA A 217 110.35 -10.23 2.80
CA ALA A 217 109.71 -9.79 4.03
C ALA A 217 108.62 -10.81 4.38
N ASP A 218 108.69 -11.35 5.59
CA ASP A 218 107.79 -12.40 6.06
C ASP A 218 106.66 -11.77 6.89
N VAL A 219 105.40 -11.89 6.45
CA VAL A 219 104.22 -11.30 7.11
C VAL A 219 103.34 -12.41 7.70
N LEU A 220 102.95 -12.30 8.96
CA LEU A 220 102.08 -13.29 9.63
C LEU A 220 100.60 -13.02 9.33
N LEU A 221 99.80 -14.08 9.16
CA LEU A 221 98.36 -13.96 8.91
C LEU A 221 97.50 -13.83 10.18
N ASP A 222 98.08 -13.95 11.37
CA ASP A 222 97.34 -13.97 12.64
C ASP A 222 96.67 -12.62 12.98
N ASP A 223 97.29 -11.50 12.59
CA ASP A 223 96.71 -10.16 12.81
C ASP A 223 95.44 -9.94 11.97
N LEU A 224 95.34 -10.61 10.81
CA LEU A 224 94.16 -10.55 9.95
C LEU A 224 92.99 -11.35 10.51
N ARG A 225 93.29 -12.49 11.15
CA ARG A 225 92.30 -13.31 11.85
C ARG A 225 91.61 -12.54 12.98
N ARG A 226 92.38 -11.83 13.83
CA ARG A 226 91.82 -11.03 14.94
C ARG A 226 90.85 -9.95 14.43
N SER A 227 91.20 -9.25 13.36
CA SER A 227 90.35 -8.17 12.82
C SER A 227 88.99 -8.66 12.30
N LEU A 228 88.93 -9.88 11.74
CA LEU A 228 87.68 -10.48 11.29
C LEU A 228 86.74 -10.84 12.45
N SER A 229 87.27 -11.10 13.65
CA SER A 229 86.50 -11.40 14.86
C SER A 229 86.01 -10.13 15.57
N ASP A 230 86.81 -9.07 15.65
CA ASP A 230 86.47 -7.82 16.37
C ASP A 230 85.24 -7.08 15.81
N THR A 231 84.90 -7.36 14.56
CA THR A 231 83.82 -6.67 13.84
C THR A 231 82.48 -7.44 13.86
N LEU A 232 82.38 -8.54 14.63
CA LEU A 232 81.15 -9.33 14.82
C LEU A 232 80.18 -8.65 15.82
N THR A 233 78.89 -8.56 15.48
CA THR A 233 77.85 -7.94 16.33
C THR A 233 77.05 -8.95 17.17
N ASN A 234 77.20 -10.24 16.91
CA ASN A 234 76.49 -11.33 17.60
C ASN A 234 77.29 -12.63 17.46
N ASP A 235 77.24 -13.49 18.49
CA ASP A 235 77.91 -14.79 18.56
C ASP A 235 77.41 -15.80 17.49
N SER A 236 76.27 -15.49 16.86
CA SER A 236 75.66 -16.31 15.80
C SER A 236 76.09 -15.91 14.38
N SER A 237 77.02 -14.96 14.24
CA SER A 237 77.52 -14.48 12.95
C SER A 237 78.91 -15.05 12.66
N LEU A 238 79.15 -15.51 11.44
CA LEU A 238 80.43 -16.07 10.99
C LEU A 238 80.97 -15.28 9.79
N ARG A 239 82.31 -15.20 9.72
CA ARG A 239 83.03 -14.58 8.61
C ARG A 239 84.22 -15.42 8.18
N VAL A 240 84.35 -15.63 6.89
CA VAL A 240 85.38 -16.50 6.31
C VAL A 240 86.05 -15.81 5.13
N LEU A 241 87.38 -15.76 5.15
CA LEU A 241 88.18 -15.29 4.03
C LEU A 241 88.81 -16.51 3.32
N TYR A 242 88.57 -16.66 2.02
CA TYR A 242 89.06 -17.81 1.23
C TYR A 242 89.45 -17.41 -0.20
N ASN A 243 90.21 -18.24 -0.93
CA ASN A 243 90.60 -17.98 -2.33
C ASN A 243 89.79 -18.82 -3.36
N ASP A 244 90.01 -18.59 -4.66
CA ASP A 244 89.37 -19.34 -5.77
C ASP A 244 89.54 -20.87 -5.67
N ALA A 245 90.60 -21.35 -5.00
CA ALA A 245 90.87 -22.78 -4.80
C ALA A 245 90.16 -23.37 -3.56
N GLY A 246 89.34 -22.58 -2.86
CA GLY A 246 88.65 -23.00 -1.64
C GLY A 246 89.56 -23.13 -0.42
N GLN A 247 90.73 -22.50 -0.44
CA GLN A 247 91.66 -22.49 0.69
C GLN A 247 91.31 -21.34 1.62
N ILE A 248 91.23 -21.62 2.92
CA ILE A 248 90.86 -20.62 3.93
C ILE A 248 92.09 -19.84 4.35
N LEU A 249 91.99 -18.53 4.21
CA LEU A 249 93.03 -17.58 4.56
C LEU A 249 92.86 -17.11 6.00
N ALA A 250 91.61 -16.90 6.45
CA ALA A 250 91.28 -16.54 7.82
C ALA A 250 89.81 -16.86 8.15
N LEU A 251 89.54 -17.20 9.41
CA LEU A 251 88.22 -17.52 9.93
C LEU A 251 87.98 -16.73 11.21
N SER A 252 86.79 -16.14 11.37
CA SER A 252 86.45 -15.32 12.54
C SER A 252 86.04 -16.12 13.79
N ASP A 253 86.05 -17.45 13.72
CA ASP A 253 85.59 -18.32 14.82
C ASP A 253 86.50 -18.19 16.05
N SER A 254 85.87 -18.08 17.21
CA SER A 254 86.49 -17.80 18.51
C SER A 254 86.98 -19.06 19.23
N ALA A 255 86.75 -20.24 18.66
CA ALA A 255 87.32 -21.48 19.16
C ALA A 255 88.84 -21.51 18.92
N GLN A 256 89.60 -21.87 19.96
CA GLN A 256 91.07 -21.90 20.02
C GLN A 256 91.74 -22.41 18.72
N PRO A 257 92.93 -21.87 18.33
CA PRO A 257 93.70 -22.46 17.24
C PRO A 257 93.98 -23.93 17.59
N PRO A 258 93.84 -24.87 16.63
CA PRO A 258 94.07 -26.28 16.91
C PRO A 258 95.49 -26.47 17.44
N THR A 259 95.61 -26.82 18.72
CA THR A 259 96.81 -27.38 19.34
C THR A 259 96.98 -28.80 18.83
N SER A 260 97.41 -28.95 17.58
CA SER A 260 97.98 -30.20 17.06
C SER A 260 99.05 -29.87 16.04
N SER A 261 100.24 -30.40 16.28
CA SER A 261 101.48 -30.18 15.52
C SER A 261 101.51 -30.80 14.11
N GLN A 262 100.36 -31.00 13.46
CA GLN A 262 100.23 -31.47 12.08
C GLN A 262 98.84 -31.08 11.55
N GLY A 263 98.79 -30.27 10.48
CA GLY A 263 97.58 -29.93 9.74
C GLY A 263 97.05 -28.52 10.00
N VAL A 264 97.71 -27.51 9.44
CA VAL A 264 97.10 -26.21 9.17
C VAL A 264 95.86 -26.46 8.28
N ILE A 265 94.72 -25.84 8.58
CA ILE A 265 93.53 -25.91 7.73
C ILE A 265 93.90 -25.32 6.36
N THR A 266 94.17 -26.18 5.38
CA THR A 266 94.54 -25.76 4.03
C THR A 266 93.39 -25.87 3.03
N HIS A 267 92.28 -26.51 3.38
CA HIS A 267 91.11 -26.69 2.50
C HIS A 267 89.78 -26.56 3.26
N ILE A 268 88.76 -26.03 2.55
CA ILE A 268 87.39 -25.78 3.02
C ILE A 268 86.71 -27.01 3.68
N GLU A 269 87.11 -28.21 3.29
CA GLU A 269 86.56 -29.48 3.78
C GLU A 269 86.95 -29.79 5.23
N MET A 270 87.97 -29.11 5.78
CA MET A 270 88.47 -29.35 7.14
C MET A 270 87.93 -28.35 8.18
N VAL A 271 86.98 -27.49 7.82
CA VAL A 271 86.37 -26.52 8.75
C VAL A 271 85.37 -27.22 9.67
N THR A 272 85.50 -27.01 10.98
CA THR A 272 84.62 -27.60 11.99
C THR A 272 83.16 -27.12 11.87
N ASN A 273 82.95 -25.93 11.32
CA ASN A 273 81.64 -25.33 11.05
C ASN A 273 81.17 -25.62 9.62
N GLN A 274 80.31 -26.64 9.47
CA GLN A 274 79.81 -27.11 8.18
C GLN A 274 78.84 -26.15 7.46
N VAL A 275 78.45 -25.03 8.08
CA VAL A 275 77.68 -23.96 7.43
C VAL A 275 78.50 -23.30 6.31
N VAL A 276 79.82 -23.22 6.48
CA VAL A 276 80.74 -22.55 5.54
C VAL A 276 80.77 -23.21 4.16
N PRO A 277 81.07 -24.53 4.03
CA PRO A 277 81.05 -25.19 2.72
C PRO A 277 79.67 -25.13 2.06
N HIS A 278 78.60 -25.30 2.84
CA HIS A 278 77.23 -25.24 2.32
C HIS A 278 76.87 -23.86 1.74
N ALA A 279 77.20 -22.78 2.47
CA ALA A 279 76.96 -21.42 2.01
C ALA A 279 77.75 -21.07 0.73
N ILE A 280 78.93 -21.65 0.54
CA ILE A 280 79.76 -21.42 -0.65
C ILE A 280 79.19 -22.19 -1.85
N GLU A 281 78.79 -23.44 -1.65
CA GLU A 281 78.14 -24.27 -2.67
C GLU A 281 76.85 -23.62 -3.17
N GLU A 282 76.01 -23.15 -2.26
CA GLU A 282 74.77 -22.50 -2.63
C GLU A 282 74.98 -21.16 -3.35
N ASN A 283 76.01 -20.39 -2.96
CA ASN A 283 76.38 -19.19 -3.71
C ASN A 283 76.90 -19.53 -5.11
N ALA A 284 77.62 -20.65 -5.29
CA ALA A 284 78.08 -21.11 -6.60
C ALA A 284 76.92 -21.51 -7.52
N GLU A 285 75.86 -22.12 -6.97
CA GLU A 285 74.66 -22.46 -7.73
C GLU A 285 73.80 -21.23 -8.07
N ARG A 286 73.64 -20.29 -7.12
CA ARG A 286 72.66 -19.19 -7.24
C ARG A 286 73.25 -17.85 -7.67
N GLY A 287 74.57 -17.70 -7.65
CA GLY A 287 75.28 -16.47 -8.02
C GLY A 287 75.22 -15.33 -6.98
N GLN A 288 74.32 -15.40 -6.00
CA GLN A 288 74.29 -14.53 -4.81
C GLN A 288 73.80 -15.32 -3.60
N LEU A 289 74.59 -15.31 -2.53
CA LEU A 289 74.17 -15.82 -1.24
C LEU A 289 73.11 -14.88 -0.66
N GLY A 290 71.96 -15.44 -0.30
CA GLY A 290 70.79 -14.75 0.25
C GLY A 290 70.29 -15.44 1.51
N GLU A 291 69.00 -15.73 1.58
CA GLU A 291 68.45 -16.63 2.59
C GLU A 291 68.70 -18.09 2.21
N PHE A 292 69.14 -18.88 3.19
CA PHE A 292 69.43 -20.29 3.00
C PHE A 292 69.17 -21.12 4.23
N GLU A 293 69.01 -22.43 4.06
CA GLU A 293 68.67 -23.34 5.14
C GLU A 293 69.77 -24.37 5.34
N TYR A 294 70.23 -24.49 6.59
CA TYR A 294 71.18 -25.52 6.97
C TYR A 294 70.79 -26.10 8.34
N ASN A 295 70.66 -27.43 8.44
CA ASN A 295 70.24 -28.16 9.65
C ASN A 295 68.93 -27.63 10.29
N ASN A 296 67.88 -27.41 9.49
CA ASN A 296 66.60 -26.84 9.92
C ASN A 296 66.69 -25.43 10.53
N GLU A 297 67.84 -24.75 10.38
CA GLU A 297 68.00 -23.35 10.75
C GLU A 297 68.08 -22.50 9.49
N GLN A 298 67.35 -21.40 9.50
CA GLN A 298 67.40 -20.40 8.44
C GLN A 298 68.58 -19.46 8.70
N TRP A 299 69.36 -19.19 7.66
CA TRP A 299 70.54 -18.34 7.66
C TRP A 299 70.40 -17.26 6.58
N ILE A 300 71.03 -16.12 6.83
CA ILE A 300 71.16 -15.04 5.86
C ILE A 300 72.65 -14.81 5.66
N GLY A 301 73.12 -14.92 4.41
CA GLY A 301 74.52 -14.72 4.09
C GLY A 301 74.75 -13.83 2.88
N GLN A 302 75.99 -13.39 2.72
CA GLN A 302 76.48 -12.67 1.55
C GLN A 302 77.96 -13.01 1.33
N ILE A 303 78.36 -13.19 0.07
CA ILE A 303 79.76 -13.35 -0.32
C ILE A 303 80.21 -12.12 -1.10
N VAL A 304 81.35 -11.53 -0.72
CA VAL A 304 81.92 -10.35 -1.38
C VAL A 304 83.38 -10.62 -1.78
N THR A 305 83.71 -10.37 -3.04
CA THR A 305 85.08 -10.53 -3.56
C THR A 305 85.95 -9.30 -3.30
N ILE A 306 87.10 -9.51 -2.67
CA ILE A 306 88.16 -8.55 -2.38
C ILE A 306 89.26 -8.69 -3.46
N ARG A 307 89.74 -7.56 -4.02
CA ARG A 307 90.66 -7.48 -5.17
C ARG A 307 91.98 -8.28 -5.00
N PRO A 308 92.63 -8.74 -6.09
CA PRO A 308 93.53 -9.90 -6.06
C PRO A 308 94.92 -9.65 -5.48
N LEU A 309 95.41 -10.63 -4.70
CA LEU A 309 96.84 -10.85 -4.49
C LEU A 309 97.34 -11.67 -5.69
N ASN A 310 98.17 -11.07 -6.54
CA ASN A 310 98.92 -11.79 -7.57
C ASN A 310 98.07 -12.68 -8.50
N SER A 311 96.91 -12.17 -8.95
CA SER A 311 95.98 -12.80 -9.91
C SER A 311 94.98 -13.84 -9.35
N GLU A 312 94.94 -14.09 -8.04
CA GLU A 312 93.87 -14.91 -7.41
C GLU A 312 92.87 -14.01 -6.66
N HIS A 313 91.57 -14.28 -6.82
CA HIS A 313 90.52 -13.57 -6.07
C HIS A 313 90.43 -14.08 -4.63
N VAL A 314 90.16 -13.15 -3.72
CA VAL A 314 89.90 -13.46 -2.31
C VAL A 314 88.44 -13.13 -2.03
N HIS A 315 87.71 -14.06 -1.42
CA HIS A 315 86.30 -13.93 -1.10
C HIS A 315 86.08 -13.83 0.40
N LEU A 316 85.19 -12.92 0.81
CA LEU A 316 84.70 -12.78 2.17
C LEU A 316 83.25 -13.27 2.25
N LEU A 317 83.04 -14.44 2.84
CA LEU A 317 81.73 -14.95 3.24
C LEU A 317 81.34 -14.31 4.58
N MET A 318 80.12 -13.81 4.67
CA MET A 318 79.47 -13.36 5.89
C MET A 318 78.13 -14.09 6.01
N ALA A 319 77.84 -14.74 7.15
CA ALA A 319 76.55 -15.38 7.36
C ALA A 319 76.08 -15.25 8.82
N SER A 320 74.77 -15.21 9.04
CA SER A 320 74.15 -15.11 10.37
C SER A 320 72.79 -15.83 10.41
N LYS A 321 72.44 -16.44 11.56
CA LYS A 321 71.13 -17.08 11.75
C LYS A 321 69.97 -16.09 11.64
N ALA A 322 68.94 -16.44 10.87
CA ALA A 322 67.73 -15.66 10.65
C ALA A 322 66.97 -15.40 11.97
N ASN A 323 66.79 -16.43 12.80
CA ASN A 323 66.04 -16.30 14.08
C ASN A 323 66.68 -15.29 15.05
N ALA A 324 68.01 -15.21 15.08
CA ALA A 324 68.73 -14.23 15.89
C ALA A 324 68.51 -12.78 15.41
N LEU A 325 68.13 -12.60 14.14
CA LEU A 325 67.78 -11.31 13.53
C LEU A 325 66.30 -10.92 13.81
N PHE A 326 65.43 -11.88 14.12
CA PHE A 326 63.98 -11.69 14.29
C PHE A 326 63.50 -11.44 15.73
N ASN A 327 64.36 -11.43 16.75
CA ASN A 327 63.94 -11.30 18.16
C ASN A 327 63.16 -10.00 18.49
N LYS A 328 63.31 -8.93 17.68
CA LYS A 328 62.46 -7.72 17.79
C LYS A 328 61.20 -7.75 16.89
N GLY A 329 61.14 -8.63 15.90
CA GLY A 329 60.01 -8.77 14.96
C GLY A 329 58.82 -9.54 15.54
N ALA A 330 59.05 -10.45 16.48
CA ALA A 330 57.97 -11.21 17.14
C ALA A 330 57.01 -10.30 17.94
N LEU A 331 57.54 -9.26 18.59
CA LEU A 331 56.75 -8.29 19.35
C LEU A 331 55.83 -7.46 18.43
N ILE A 332 56.35 -7.02 17.27
CA ILE A 332 55.61 -6.26 16.26
C ILE A 332 54.52 -7.13 15.63
N LYS A 333 54.80 -8.42 15.38
CA LYS A 333 53.82 -9.38 14.86
C LYS A 333 52.66 -9.60 15.83
N GLN A 334 52.93 -9.71 17.14
CA GLN A 334 51.89 -9.79 18.17
C GLN A 334 51.06 -8.50 18.28
N GLN A 335 51.70 -7.32 18.29
CA GLN A 335 50.99 -6.04 18.36
C GLN A 335 50.06 -5.82 17.16
N THR A 336 50.49 -6.20 15.95
CA THR A 336 49.68 -6.08 14.74
C THR A 336 48.48 -7.04 14.76
N LEU A 337 48.66 -8.25 15.30
CA LEU A 337 47.59 -9.23 15.46
C LEU A 337 46.54 -8.76 16.48
N TYR A 338 46.98 -8.30 17.67
CA TYR A 338 46.07 -7.79 18.69
C TYR A 338 45.36 -6.51 18.25
N GLY A 339 46.07 -5.60 17.56
CA GLY A 339 45.47 -4.41 16.98
C GLY A 339 44.38 -4.72 15.96
N SER A 340 44.61 -5.70 15.07
CA SER A 340 43.62 -6.12 14.08
C SER A 340 42.40 -6.80 14.72
N LEU A 341 42.60 -7.62 15.76
CA LEU A 341 41.51 -8.26 16.51
C LEU A 341 40.65 -7.23 17.26
N LEU A 342 41.27 -6.22 17.87
CA LEU A 342 40.58 -5.13 18.56
C LEU A 342 39.69 -4.34 17.59
N VAL A 343 40.21 -3.99 16.40
CA VAL A 343 39.44 -3.30 15.35
C VAL A 343 38.26 -4.16 14.91
N LEU A 344 38.44 -5.46 14.70
CA LEU A 344 37.36 -6.36 14.33
C LEU A 344 36.24 -6.42 15.39
N ILE A 345 36.61 -6.52 16.67
CA ILE A 345 35.65 -6.56 17.79
C ILE A 345 34.87 -5.24 17.90
N LEU A 346 35.52 -4.09 17.68
CA LEU A 346 34.86 -2.78 17.71
C LEU A 346 33.96 -2.54 16.49
N MET A 347 34.33 -3.06 15.32
CA MET A 347 33.56 -2.89 14.09
C MET A 347 32.24 -3.67 14.10
N ILE A 348 32.18 -4.86 14.72
CA ILE A 348 30.95 -5.68 14.77
C ILE A 348 29.73 -4.93 15.36
N PRO A 349 29.79 -4.34 16.58
CA PRO A 349 28.67 -3.56 17.11
C PRO A 349 28.40 -2.29 16.31
N MET A 350 29.43 -1.64 15.76
CA MET A 350 29.26 -0.46 14.91
C MET A 350 28.52 -0.79 13.61
N ILE A 351 28.87 -1.90 12.95
CA ILE A 351 28.19 -2.42 11.75
C ILE A 351 26.72 -2.75 12.06
N TYR A 352 26.45 -3.35 13.22
CA TYR A 352 25.07 -3.65 13.61
C TYR A 352 24.24 -2.38 13.83
N VAL A 353 24.81 -1.36 14.49
CA VAL A 353 24.14 -0.06 14.71
C VAL A 353 23.87 0.65 13.39
N ILE A 354 24.86 0.73 12.49
CA ILE A 354 24.71 1.34 11.15
C ILE A 354 23.66 0.57 10.33
N SER A 355 23.68 -0.76 10.35
CA SER A 355 22.70 -1.59 9.63
C SER A 355 21.26 -1.34 10.13
N LYS A 356 21.09 -1.13 11.44
CA LYS A 356 19.79 -0.78 12.04
C LYS A 356 19.36 0.65 11.67
N PHE A 357 20.30 1.58 11.57
CA PHE A 357 20.03 2.96 11.15
C PHE A 357 19.51 3.02 9.71
N ILE A 358 20.08 2.22 8.80
CA ILE A 358 19.64 2.13 7.40
C ILE A 358 18.30 1.38 7.27
N SER A 359 18.10 0.31 8.05
CA SER A 359 16.90 -0.54 7.94
C SER A 359 15.63 0.05 8.54
N LYS A 360 15.71 0.88 9.59
CA LYS A 360 14.53 1.42 10.29
C LYS A 360 13.64 2.29 9.39
N PRO A 361 14.17 3.24 8.59
CA PRO A 361 13.35 4.03 7.66
C PRO A 361 12.62 3.15 6.63
N ILE A 362 13.27 2.10 6.11
CA ILE A 362 12.66 1.15 5.16
C ILE A 362 11.48 0.41 5.78
N GLN A 363 11.64 -0.08 7.02
CA GLN A 363 10.57 -0.78 7.73
C GLN A 363 9.37 0.12 7.97
N ARG A 364 9.59 1.37 8.41
CA ARG A 364 8.51 2.36 8.59
C ARG A 364 7.79 2.67 7.28
N ALA A 365 8.52 2.88 6.18
CA ALA A 365 7.92 3.10 4.86
C ALA A 365 7.12 1.88 4.36
N THR A 366 7.56 0.66 4.72
CA THR A 366 6.86 -0.59 4.40
C THR A 366 5.59 -0.75 5.24
N GLU A 367 5.64 -0.45 6.54
CA GLU A 367 4.47 -0.45 7.42
C GLU A 367 3.43 0.57 6.95
N LYS A 368 3.87 1.77 6.58
CA LYS A 368 2.98 2.80 6.02
C LYS A 368 2.36 2.35 4.69
N ALA A 369 3.12 1.70 3.82
CA ALA A 369 2.57 1.11 2.61
C ALA A 369 1.44 0.10 2.91
N LYS A 370 1.61 -0.73 3.94
CA LYS A 370 0.57 -1.66 4.42
C LYS A 370 -0.63 -0.96 5.03
N ASP A 371 -0.42 0.15 5.74
CA ASP A 371 -1.53 0.96 6.26
C ASP A 371 -2.36 1.55 5.11
N ILE A 372 -1.70 2.05 4.06
CA ILE A 372 -2.38 2.55 2.85
C ILE A 372 -3.12 1.41 2.14
N GLU A 373 -2.50 0.23 2.00
CA GLU A 373 -3.15 -1.00 1.47
C GLU A 373 -4.40 -1.37 2.28
N GLY A 374 -4.36 -1.20 3.59
CA GLY A 374 -5.48 -1.41 4.50
C GLY A 374 -6.46 -0.23 4.64
N PHE A 375 -6.38 0.80 3.79
CA PHE A 375 -7.20 2.02 3.85
C PHE A 375 -7.17 2.77 5.20
N LYS A 376 -6.09 2.62 5.99
CA LYS A 376 -5.88 3.36 7.25
C LYS A 376 -5.26 4.71 6.96
N LEU A 377 -6.08 5.63 6.47
CA LEU A 377 -5.60 6.89 5.90
C LEU A 377 -5.34 7.99 6.94
N ASP A 378 -5.53 7.80 8.25
CA ASP A 378 -5.41 8.86 9.28
C ASP A 378 -4.04 9.00 9.96
N SER A 379 -3.06 8.16 9.62
CA SER A 379 -1.78 8.17 10.31
C SER A 379 -0.93 9.41 9.96
N GLY A 380 -0.37 10.07 10.98
CA GLY A 380 0.36 11.34 10.88
C GLY A 380 1.65 11.28 10.04
N ALA A 381 2.28 12.46 9.87
CA ALA A 381 3.48 12.64 9.05
C ALA A 381 4.65 11.76 9.53
N LEU A 382 5.33 11.11 8.59
CA LEU A 382 6.55 10.35 8.86
C LEU A 382 7.70 11.32 9.22
N GLU A 383 8.51 10.94 10.21
CA GLU A 383 9.78 11.63 10.49
C GLU A 383 10.67 11.62 9.23
N ARG A 384 11.33 12.76 8.95
CA ARG A 384 12.20 12.89 7.77
C ARG A 384 13.30 11.82 7.77
N SER A 385 13.45 11.13 6.65
CA SER A 385 14.53 10.17 6.44
C SER A 385 15.81 10.92 6.05
N VAL A 386 16.94 10.50 6.62
CA VAL A 386 18.28 10.99 6.23
C VAL A 386 18.68 10.45 4.86
N ILE A 387 18.08 9.33 4.42
CA ILE A 387 18.31 8.72 3.11
C ILE A 387 17.37 9.35 2.09
N ARG A 388 17.92 10.02 1.07
CA ARG A 388 17.18 10.79 0.06
C ARG A 388 16.13 9.94 -0.67
N GLU A 389 16.49 8.75 -1.09
CA GLU A 389 15.62 7.83 -1.84
C GLU A 389 14.41 7.41 -0.99
N ILE A 390 14.61 7.19 0.31
CA ILE A 390 13.53 6.85 1.23
C ILE A 390 12.68 8.06 1.56
N GLN A 391 13.27 9.27 1.63
CA GLN A 391 12.48 10.48 1.78
C GLN A 391 11.58 10.71 0.56
N GLN A 392 12.11 10.54 -0.66
CA GLN A 392 11.32 10.64 -1.89
C GLN A 392 10.18 9.59 -1.93
N LEU A 393 10.43 8.37 -1.45
CA LEU A 393 9.40 7.36 -1.32
C LEU A 393 8.33 7.76 -0.29
N ASN A 394 8.74 8.26 0.88
CA ASN A 394 7.80 8.75 1.91
C ASN A 394 6.94 9.90 1.37
N ASP A 395 7.54 10.85 0.65
CA ASP A 395 6.83 11.99 0.05
C ASP A 395 5.81 11.51 -0.99
N ALA A 396 6.20 10.57 -1.86
CA ALA A 396 5.30 9.95 -2.84
C ALA A 396 4.16 9.19 -2.15
N GLN A 397 4.46 8.39 -1.12
CA GLN A 397 3.44 7.66 -0.34
C GLN A 397 2.46 8.60 0.37
N MET A 398 2.95 9.71 0.94
CA MET A 398 2.11 10.72 1.59
C MET A 398 1.21 11.44 0.58
N SER A 399 1.75 11.76 -0.61
CA SER A 399 0.96 12.32 -1.71
C SER A 399 -0.17 11.36 -2.11
N THR A 400 0.16 10.09 -2.36
CA THR A 400 -0.83 9.05 -2.71
C THR A 400 -1.87 8.87 -1.61
N GLN A 401 -1.45 8.80 -0.35
CA GLN A 401 -2.36 8.69 0.79
C GLN A 401 -3.34 9.87 0.84
N THR A 402 -2.87 11.09 0.59
CA THR A 402 -3.70 12.30 0.58
C THR A 402 -4.73 12.26 -0.55
N THR A 403 -4.31 11.90 -1.77
CA THR A 403 -5.20 11.75 -2.92
C THR A 403 -6.28 10.69 -2.67
N ILE A 404 -5.90 9.52 -2.14
CA ILE A 404 -6.86 8.46 -1.79
C ILE A 404 -7.82 8.94 -0.69
N ARG A 405 -7.32 9.66 0.33
CA ARG A 405 -8.17 10.19 1.41
C ARG A 405 -9.19 11.19 0.88
N GLN A 406 -8.76 12.13 0.03
CA GLN A 406 -9.66 13.08 -0.63
C GLN A 406 -10.72 12.35 -1.47
N PHE A 407 -10.29 11.36 -2.26
CA PHE A 407 -11.18 10.56 -3.09
C PHE A 407 -12.23 9.78 -2.28
N VAL A 408 -11.81 9.10 -1.21
CA VAL A 408 -12.72 8.36 -0.32
C VAL A 408 -13.66 9.32 0.42
N SER A 409 -13.16 10.46 0.90
CA SER A 409 -13.96 11.50 1.54
C SER A 409 -15.06 12.01 0.60
N LEU A 410 -14.68 12.41 -0.61
CA LEU A 410 -15.62 12.91 -1.62
C LEU A 410 -16.67 11.85 -1.97
N THR A 411 -16.25 10.58 -2.16
CA THR A 411 -17.17 9.47 -2.44
C THR A 411 -18.18 9.27 -1.31
N HIS A 412 -17.75 9.33 -0.05
CA HIS A 412 -18.63 9.21 1.10
C HIS A 412 -19.61 10.36 1.23
N LYS A 413 -19.23 11.58 0.84
CA LYS A 413 -20.14 12.73 0.85
C LYS A 413 -21.15 12.66 -0.29
N ILE A 414 -20.71 12.34 -1.51
CA ILE A 414 -21.60 12.11 -2.67
C ILE A 414 -22.65 11.04 -2.34
N ALA A 415 -22.23 9.92 -1.76
CA ALA A 415 -23.13 8.81 -1.46
C ALA A 415 -24.14 9.07 -0.32
N ARG A 416 -24.04 10.21 0.37
CA ARG A 416 -24.92 10.59 1.50
C ARG A 416 -25.82 11.77 1.19
N GLU A 417 -25.58 12.46 0.09
CA GLU A 417 -26.32 13.66 -0.27
C GLU A 417 -27.51 13.25 -1.15
N ASP A 418 -28.73 13.47 -0.65
CA ASP A 418 -29.95 13.09 -1.39
C ASP A 418 -30.37 14.19 -2.39
N ASN A 419 -29.89 15.42 -2.20
CA ASN A 419 -30.18 16.55 -3.07
C ASN A 419 -29.10 16.71 -4.16
N LEU A 420 -29.51 16.61 -5.43
CA LEU A 420 -28.61 16.72 -6.58
C LEU A 420 -27.87 18.07 -6.62
N ASP A 421 -28.55 19.19 -6.33
CA ASP A 421 -27.95 20.53 -6.39
C ASP A 421 -26.89 20.71 -5.29
N ASP A 422 -27.19 20.27 -4.06
CA ASP A 422 -26.25 20.32 -2.95
C ASP A 422 -25.02 19.42 -3.21
N MET A 423 -25.27 18.22 -3.73
CA MET A 423 -24.23 17.28 -4.13
C MET A 423 -23.32 17.89 -5.21
N LEU A 424 -23.90 18.41 -6.29
CA LEU A 424 -23.15 19.04 -7.39
C LEU A 424 -22.38 20.27 -6.91
N SER A 425 -22.97 21.08 -6.04
CA SER A 425 -22.33 22.26 -5.44
C SER A 425 -21.12 21.88 -4.60
N MET A 426 -21.22 20.81 -3.81
CA MET A 426 -20.13 20.28 -3.00
C MET A 426 -19.02 19.70 -3.88
N VAL A 427 -19.38 18.84 -4.84
CA VAL A 427 -18.44 18.21 -5.78
C VAL A 427 -17.67 19.26 -6.55
N CYS A 428 -18.36 20.24 -7.15
CA CYS A 428 -17.70 21.28 -7.94
C CYS A 428 -16.70 22.09 -7.10
N ARG A 429 -17.04 22.43 -5.85
CA ARG A 429 -16.15 23.15 -4.93
C ARG A 429 -14.92 22.33 -4.53
N GLU A 430 -15.10 21.05 -4.18
CA GLU A 430 -13.97 20.18 -3.85
C GLU A 430 -13.06 19.94 -5.05
N VAL A 431 -13.64 19.76 -6.24
CA VAL A 431 -12.88 19.62 -7.49
C VAL A 431 -12.05 20.87 -7.72
N ALA A 432 -12.66 22.06 -7.65
CA ALA A 432 -11.96 23.32 -7.87
C ALA A 432 -10.77 23.51 -6.91
N GLN A 433 -10.96 23.18 -5.62
CA GLN A 433 -9.90 23.22 -4.62
C GLN A 433 -8.80 22.18 -4.87
N ALA A 434 -9.15 20.96 -5.26
CA ALA A 434 -8.20 19.86 -5.47
C ALA A 434 -7.27 20.10 -6.67
N VAL A 435 -7.74 20.83 -7.69
CA VAL A 435 -6.96 21.16 -8.89
C VAL A 435 -6.45 22.60 -8.91
N GLU A 436 -6.60 23.33 -7.80
CA GLU A 436 -6.14 24.71 -7.65
C GLU A 436 -6.75 25.67 -8.69
N ALA A 437 -8.02 25.45 -9.08
CA ALA A 437 -8.76 26.33 -9.96
C ALA A 437 -9.33 27.53 -9.20
N GLN A 438 -9.35 28.70 -9.84
CA GLN A 438 -9.93 29.94 -9.30
C GLN A 438 -11.47 29.95 -9.37
N GLY A 439 -12.05 29.00 -10.10
CA GLY A 439 -13.49 28.86 -10.21
C GLY A 439 -13.90 27.62 -10.99
N VAL A 440 -15.19 27.32 -10.91
CA VAL A 440 -15.83 26.16 -11.55
C VAL A 440 -17.20 26.56 -12.08
N LEU A 441 -17.54 26.02 -13.24
CA LEU A 441 -18.80 26.22 -13.93
C LEU A 441 -19.32 24.86 -14.40
N LEU A 442 -20.53 24.50 -14.02
CA LEU A 442 -21.17 23.27 -14.44
C LEU A 442 -22.40 23.59 -15.29
N TYR A 443 -22.39 23.12 -16.53
CA TYR A 443 -23.57 23.08 -17.39
C TYR A 443 -24.08 21.65 -17.51
N LEU A 444 -25.36 21.43 -17.30
CA LEU A 444 -26.03 20.15 -17.59
C LEU A 444 -26.93 20.29 -18.82
N LEU A 445 -27.02 19.23 -19.60
CA LEU A 445 -27.87 19.17 -20.78
C LEU A 445 -29.30 18.80 -20.36
N ASP A 446 -30.23 19.73 -20.54
CA ASP A 446 -31.66 19.45 -20.43
C ASP A 446 -32.17 18.96 -21.80
N THR A 447 -32.60 17.69 -21.83
CA THR A 447 -33.05 17.04 -23.07
C THR A 447 -34.48 17.43 -23.46
N GLU A 448 -35.32 17.87 -22.51
CA GLU A 448 -36.69 18.29 -22.77
C GLU A 448 -36.72 19.68 -23.42
N VAL A 449 -35.98 20.63 -22.82
CA VAL A 449 -35.94 22.03 -23.27
C VAL A 449 -34.83 22.26 -24.31
N LYS A 450 -33.99 21.26 -24.57
CA LYS A 450 -32.84 21.32 -25.50
C LYS A 450 -31.92 22.51 -25.25
N CYS A 451 -31.63 22.74 -23.98
CA CYS A 451 -30.76 23.83 -23.52
C CYS A 451 -29.69 23.27 -22.56
N LEU A 452 -28.52 23.90 -22.57
CA LEU A 452 -27.52 23.73 -21.53
C LEU A 452 -27.87 24.65 -20.38
N VAL A 453 -28.26 24.08 -19.25
CA VAL A 453 -28.67 24.82 -18.06
C VAL A 453 -27.48 24.95 -17.12
N PRO A 454 -27.13 26.15 -16.65
CA PRO A 454 -26.09 26.31 -15.65
C PRO A 454 -26.59 25.76 -14.31
N SER A 455 -26.03 24.64 -13.87
CA SER A 455 -26.40 24.01 -12.60
C SER A 455 -25.55 24.53 -11.45
N MET A 456 -24.30 24.94 -11.70
CA MET A 456 -23.44 25.48 -10.65
C MET A 456 -22.42 26.47 -11.21
N LEU A 457 -22.17 27.54 -10.46
CA LEU A 457 -21.08 28.49 -10.73
C LEU A 457 -20.48 28.94 -9.40
N TRP A 458 -19.17 28.79 -9.25
CA TRP A 458 -18.42 29.19 -8.05
C TRP A 458 -17.07 29.76 -8.43
N CYS A 459 -16.63 30.81 -7.73
CA CYS A 459 -15.32 31.43 -7.89
C CYS A 459 -14.69 31.70 -6.51
N ASP A 460 -13.35 31.71 -6.45
CA ASP A 460 -12.57 31.88 -5.21
C ASP A 460 -12.62 33.32 -4.66
N GLN A 461 -12.83 34.32 -5.53
CA GLN A 461 -12.82 35.74 -5.21
C GLN A 461 -13.96 36.49 -5.92
N GLY A 462 -15.03 36.81 -5.21
CA GLY A 462 -16.12 37.65 -5.73
C GLY A 462 -17.39 37.62 -4.88
N ASN A 463 -18.16 38.70 -4.90
CA ASN A 463 -19.53 38.70 -4.37
C ASN A 463 -20.47 38.00 -5.36
N SER A 464 -21.42 37.22 -4.87
CA SER A 464 -22.34 36.43 -5.68
C SER A 464 -23.24 37.24 -6.63
N SER A 465 -23.36 38.56 -6.44
CA SER A 465 -24.20 39.44 -7.27
C SER A 465 -23.65 39.72 -8.67
N ASP A 466 -22.33 39.62 -8.86
CA ASP A 466 -21.65 40.03 -10.10
C ASP A 466 -21.26 38.84 -10.99
N ILE A 467 -21.62 37.63 -10.57
CA ILE A 467 -21.31 36.37 -11.23
C ILE A 467 -22.63 35.76 -11.70
N SER A 468 -22.81 35.61 -13.02
CA SER A 468 -24.04 35.02 -13.57
C SER A 468 -23.78 34.18 -14.81
N ALA A 469 -24.46 33.05 -14.91
CA ALA A 469 -24.58 32.25 -16.12
C ALA A 469 -26.06 32.11 -16.50
N SER A 470 -26.36 32.01 -17.81
CA SER A 470 -27.73 31.77 -18.30
C SER A 470 -27.80 30.53 -19.19
N PRO A 471 -28.99 29.94 -19.38
CA PRO A 471 -29.18 28.80 -20.27
C PRO A 471 -28.74 29.09 -21.70
N ILE A 472 -28.07 28.12 -22.33
CA ILE A 472 -27.56 28.20 -23.71
C ILE A 472 -28.36 27.21 -24.57
N PRO A 473 -29.15 27.65 -25.56
CA PRO A 473 -29.84 26.73 -26.47
C PRO A 473 -28.85 25.83 -27.21
N VAL A 474 -29.12 24.52 -27.30
CA VAL A 474 -28.26 23.57 -28.03
C VAL A 474 -28.24 23.87 -29.54
N SER A 475 -29.25 24.61 -30.04
CA SER A 475 -29.28 25.12 -31.41
C SER A 475 -28.23 26.21 -31.70
N GLU A 476 -27.61 26.78 -30.67
CA GLU A 476 -26.58 27.79 -30.80
C GLU A 476 -25.24 27.15 -31.22
N ALA A 477 -24.78 27.47 -32.43
CA ALA A 477 -23.55 26.91 -32.99
C ALA A 477 -22.29 27.63 -32.48
N THR A 478 -22.08 27.70 -31.18
CA THR A 478 -20.87 28.28 -30.59
C THR A 478 -19.69 27.31 -30.64
N ARG A 479 -18.47 27.82 -30.46
CA ARG A 479 -17.25 26.98 -30.38
C ARG A 479 -17.35 26.01 -29.19
N PHE A 480 -17.84 26.50 -28.05
CA PHE A 480 -18.09 25.71 -26.84
C PHE A 480 -19.00 24.50 -27.10
N VAL A 481 -20.19 24.73 -27.68
CA VAL A 481 -21.14 23.63 -27.97
C VAL A 481 -20.55 22.62 -28.95
N ARG A 482 -19.88 23.09 -30.02
CA ARG A 482 -19.25 22.20 -31.01
C ARG A 482 -18.13 21.34 -30.42
N GLU A 483 -17.23 21.91 -29.63
CA GLU A 483 -16.08 21.15 -29.14
C GLU A 483 -16.47 20.20 -28.00
N ILE A 484 -17.31 20.66 -27.06
CA ILE A 484 -17.64 19.88 -25.86
C ILE A 484 -18.74 18.84 -26.13
N PHE A 485 -19.84 19.23 -26.77
CA PHE A 485 -21.03 18.37 -26.89
C PHE A 485 -21.06 17.59 -28.21
N VAL A 486 -20.56 18.17 -29.31
CA VAL A 486 -20.52 17.50 -30.63
C VAL A 486 -19.23 16.69 -30.82
N ALA A 487 -18.06 17.31 -30.64
CA ALA A 487 -16.76 16.64 -30.79
C ALA A 487 -16.36 15.82 -29.55
N LYS A 488 -17.06 15.99 -28.41
CA LYS A 488 -16.87 15.21 -27.17
C LYS A 488 -15.42 15.26 -26.64
N GLN A 489 -14.76 16.40 -26.82
CA GLN A 489 -13.35 16.61 -26.45
C GLN A 489 -13.20 17.76 -25.43
N THR A 490 -12.19 17.67 -24.57
CA THR A 490 -11.81 18.78 -23.68
C THR A 490 -11.23 19.92 -24.50
N ALA A 491 -11.59 21.16 -24.16
CA ALA A 491 -11.12 22.34 -24.86
C ALA A 491 -10.92 23.53 -23.93
N THR A 492 -10.03 24.45 -24.35
CA THR A 492 -9.74 25.69 -23.63
C THR A 492 -10.37 26.86 -24.35
N PHE A 493 -11.04 27.69 -23.57
CA PHE A 493 -11.78 28.87 -23.99
C PHE A 493 -11.32 30.08 -23.19
N THR A 494 -11.38 31.26 -23.78
CA THR A 494 -11.41 32.51 -23.02
C THR A 494 -12.80 32.70 -22.40
N VAL A 495 -12.91 33.53 -21.36
CA VAL A 495 -14.21 33.78 -20.69
C VAL A 495 -15.27 34.26 -21.69
N ASP A 496 -14.89 35.12 -22.65
CA ASP A 496 -15.77 35.64 -23.70
C ASP A 496 -16.25 34.59 -24.71
N GLU A 497 -15.53 33.47 -24.85
CA GLU A 497 -15.90 32.38 -25.76
C GLU A 497 -16.95 31.43 -25.14
N VAL A 498 -17.20 31.53 -23.83
CA VAL A 498 -18.26 30.78 -23.13
C VAL A 498 -19.55 31.62 -23.14
N PRO A 499 -20.59 31.22 -23.90
CA PRO A 499 -21.79 32.04 -24.06
C PRO A 499 -22.49 32.32 -22.74
N HIS A 500 -23.01 33.53 -22.58
CA HIS A 500 -23.82 33.95 -21.44
C HIS A 500 -23.14 33.82 -20.05
N LEU A 501 -21.82 33.67 -19.99
CA LEU A 501 -21.04 33.74 -18.76
C LEU A 501 -20.61 35.19 -18.49
N LYS A 502 -20.96 35.72 -17.31
CA LYS A 502 -20.49 37.03 -16.83
C LYS A 502 -19.69 36.86 -15.56
N LEU A 503 -18.46 37.37 -15.58
CA LEU A 503 -17.53 37.36 -14.44
C LEU A 503 -16.98 38.78 -14.19
N PRO A 504 -16.54 39.10 -12.96
CA PRO A 504 -15.85 40.36 -12.66
C PRO A 504 -14.58 40.57 -13.47
N LEU A 505 -14.22 41.83 -13.76
CA LEU A 505 -13.04 42.25 -14.55
C LEU A 505 -11.69 41.63 -14.11
N PHE A 506 -11.57 41.19 -12.85
CA PHE A 506 -10.41 40.47 -12.36
C PHE A 506 -10.18 39.12 -13.09
N TYR A 507 -11.25 38.49 -13.59
CA TYR A 507 -11.22 37.23 -14.32
C TYR A 507 -11.11 37.39 -15.85
N ASP A 508 -11.01 38.62 -16.38
CA ASP A 508 -10.84 38.88 -17.83
C ASP A 508 -9.53 38.30 -18.39
N ARG A 509 -8.55 38.01 -17.51
CA ARG A 509 -7.29 37.34 -17.85
C ARG A 509 -7.27 35.88 -17.38
N CYS A 510 -8.40 35.21 -17.47
CA CYS A 510 -8.52 33.78 -17.16
C CYS A 510 -8.93 32.98 -18.40
N GLU A 511 -8.54 31.71 -18.40
CA GLU A 511 -8.97 30.71 -19.38
C GLU A 511 -9.88 29.70 -18.67
N VAL A 512 -10.92 29.25 -19.37
CA VAL A 512 -11.86 28.23 -18.91
C VAL A 512 -11.55 26.93 -19.65
N ILE A 513 -11.20 25.89 -18.90
CA ILE A 513 -11.03 24.54 -19.45
C ILE A 513 -12.34 23.81 -19.28
N CYS A 514 -13.06 23.60 -20.37
CA CYS A 514 -14.33 22.88 -20.35
C CYS A 514 -14.09 21.42 -20.70
N ILE A 515 -14.55 20.54 -19.82
CA ILE A 515 -14.39 19.09 -19.90
C ILE A 515 -15.79 18.50 -20.11
N PRO A 516 -15.99 17.62 -21.12
CA PRO A 516 -17.28 16.94 -21.30
C PRO A 516 -17.51 15.91 -20.20
N ILE A 517 -18.68 15.95 -19.58
CA ILE A 517 -19.16 14.91 -18.66
C ILE A 517 -19.89 13.87 -19.49
N LYS A 518 -19.35 12.66 -19.58
CA LYS A 518 -19.87 11.60 -20.42
C LYS A 518 -20.65 10.59 -19.58
N GLY A 519 -21.91 10.37 -19.96
CA GLY A 519 -22.75 9.34 -19.41
C GLY A 519 -22.33 7.92 -19.84
N ARG A 520 -23.03 6.91 -19.32
CA ARG A 520 -22.74 5.49 -19.57
C ARG A 520 -22.82 5.07 -21.04
N SER A 521 -23.69 5.73 -21.82
CA SER A 521 -23.85 5.51 -23.26
C SER A 521 -22.77 6.20 -24.10
N GLY A 522 -21.89 7.00 -23.48
CA GLY A 522 -20.92 7.86 -24.18
C GLY A 522 -21.52 9.17 -24.70
N GLU A 523 -22.79 9.46 -24.39
CA GLU A 523 -23.38 10.78 -24.60
C GLU A 523 -22.92 11.80 -23.58
N VAL A 524 -22.86 13.08 -23.98
CA VAL A 524 -22.39 14.15 -23.09
C VAL A 524 -23.59 14.69 -22.32
N VAL A 525 -23.62 14.43 -21.01
CA VAL A 525 -24.69 14.87 -20.10
C VAL A 525 -24.46 16.29 -19.59
N GLY A 526 -23.25 16.83 -19.75
CA GLY A 526 -22.91 18.18 -19.29
C GLY A 526 -21.46 18.56 -19.57
N SER A 527 -21.06 19.71 -19.06
CA SER A 527 -19.69 20.22 -19.13
C SER A 527 -19.25 20.81 -17.80
N LEU A 528 -18.06 20.42 -17.35
CA LEU A 528 -17.36 21.04 -16.23
C LEU A 528 -16.29 22.01 -16.76
N GLY A 529 -16.51 23.30 -16.58
CA GLY A 529 -15.55 24.38 -16.80
C GLY A 529 -14.71 24.65 -15.56
N LEU A 530 -13.38 24.70 -15.70
CA LEU A 530 -12.44 25.09 -14.64
C LEU A 530 -11.70 26.37 -15.03
N LEU A 531 -11.70 27.36 -14.15
CA LEU A 531 -11.09 28.67 -14.39
C LEU A 531 -9.66 28.72 -13.87
N TYR A 532 -8.72 29.12 -14.73
CA TYR A 532 -7.31 29.33 -14.38
C TYR A 532 -6.78 30.67 -14.89
N PRO A 533 -5.70 31.21 -14.29
CA PRO A 533 -4.99 32.35 -14.84
C PRO A 533 -4.45 32.07 -16.25
N TYR A 534 -4.47 33.08 -17.12
CA TYR A 534 -4.02 33.02 -18.52
C TYR A 534 -2.62 32.39 -18.68
N ALA A 535 -2.44 31.61 -19.76
CA ALA A 535 -1.19 30.96 -20.20
C ALA A 535 -0.71 29.74 -19.38
N ASN A 536 -1.34 29.43 -18.24
CA ASN A 536 -0.99 28.25 -17.44
C ASN A 536 -2.07 27.16 -17.45
N ALA A 537 -3.26 27.43 -17.99
CA ALA A 537 -4.43 26.55 -17.91
C ALA A 537 -4.16 25.14 -18.43
N SER A 538 -3.66 25.00 -19.67
CA SER A 538 -3.39 23.67 -20.25
C SER A 538 -2.33 22.87 -19.49
N ARG A 539 -1.36 23.55 -18.87
CA ARG A 539 -0.31 22.92 -18.05
C ARG A 539 -0.89 22.41 -16.73
N HIS A 540 -1.74 23.20 -16.07
CA HIS A 540 -2.44 22.78 -14.85
C HIS A 540 -3.38 21.61 -15.14
N TYR A 541 -4.18 21.67 -16.20
CA TYR A 541 -5.04 20.52 -16.57
C TYR A 541 -4.23 19.26 -16.86
N ALA A 542 -3.13 19.34 -17.61
CA ALA A 542 -2.30 18.18 -17.92
C ALA A 542 -1.75 17.49 -16.66
N GLN A 543 -1.53 18.23 -15.57
CA GLN A 543 -1.09 17.69 -14.29
C GLN A 543 -2.19 16.87 -13.57
N TYR A 544 -3.47 17.23 -13.76
CA TYR A 544 -4.61 16.62 -13.06
C TYR A 544 -5.59 15.89 -13.97
N ALA A 545 -5.27 15.70 -15.26
CA ALA A 545 -6.20 15.19 -16.26
C ALA A 545 -6.81 13.82 -15.90
N ASP A 546 -5.98 12.86 -15.48
CA ASP A 546 -6.45 11.51 -15.09
C ASP A 546 -7.32 11.54 -13.83
N TYR A 547 -6.97 12.41 -12.87
CA TYR A 547 -7.75 12.62 -11.65
C TYR A 547 -9.12 13.23 -11.96
N LEU A 548 -9.16 14.27 -12.79
CA LEU A 548 -10.39 14.93 -13.23
C LEU A 548 -11.30 13.99 -14.03
N GLN A 549 -10.75 13.21 -14.96
CA GLN A 549 -11.53 12.22 -15.72
C GLN A 549 -12.15 11.17 -14.79
N THR A 550 -11.40 10.68 -13.80
CA THR A 550 -11.91 9.73 -12.82
C THR A 550 -13.06 10.33 -12.01
N LEU A 551 -12.89 11.54 -11.49
CA LEU A 551 -13.91 12.25 -10.71
C LEU A 551 -15.18 12.57 -11.52
N LEU A 552 -15.03 12.99 -12.76
CA LEU A 552 -16.15 13.26 -13.67
C LEU A 552 -16.93 11.98 -13.98
N GLY A 553 -16.27 10.82 -14.04
CA GLY A 553 -16.92 9.52 -14.13
C GLY A 553 -17.87 9.28 -12.95
N PHE A 554 -17.41 9.51 -11.71
CA PHE A 554 -18.27 9.39 -10.52
C PHE A 554 -19.41 10.41 -10.49
N THR A 555 -19.09 11.66 -10.84
CA THR A 555 -20.08 12.75 -10.90
C THR A 555 -21.17 12.42 -11.92
N SER A 556 -20.79 11.89 -13.09
CA SER A 556 -21.74 11.45 -14.11
C SER A 556 -22.63 10.31 -13.64
N VAL A 557 -22.07 9.32 -12.94
CA VAL A 557 -22.85 8.20 -12.39
C VAL A 557 -23.84 8.70 -11.33
N ALA A 558 -23.42 9.65 -10.48
CA ALA A 558 -24.29 10.23 -9.48
C ALA A 558 -25.44 11.02 -10.13
N ILE A 559 -25.15 11.91 -11.09
CA ILE A 559 -26.16 12.66 -11.85
C ILE A 559 -27.17 11.70 -12.49
N GLU A 560 -26.71 10.70 -13.25
CA GLU A 560 -27.59 9.72 -13.89
C GLU A 560 -28.42 8.92 -12.88
N THR A 561 -27.87 8.63 -11.70
CA THR A 561 -28.61 7.88 -10.67
C THR A 561 -29.73 8.73 -10.07
N HIS A 562 -29.48 10.00 -9.77
CA HIS A 562 -30.52 10.92 -9.29
C HIS A 562 -31.60 11.14 -10.36
N ASP A 563 -31.22 11.42 -11.60
CA ASP A 563 -32.15 11.60 -12.72
C ASP A 563 -33.02 10.35 -12.96
N MET A 564 -32.43 9.16 -12.87
CA MET A 564 -33.15 7.89 -12.96
C MET A 564 -34.13 7.69 -11.79
N LEU A 565 -33.74 8.04 -10.55
CA LEU A 565 -34.61 7.95 -9.38
C LEU A 565 -35.80 8.91 -9.49
N ASP A 566 -35.55 10.16 -9.89
CA ASP A 566 -36.60 11.17 -10.09
C ASP A 566 -37.55 10.75 -11.20
N THR A 567 -37.03 10.23 -12.31
CA THR A 567 -37.85 9.70 -13.42
C THR A 567 -38.70 8.49 -12.98
N GLN A 568 -38.13 7.57 -12.18
CA GLN A 568 -38.90 6.43 -11.64
C GLN A 568 -40.02 6.90 -10.71
N LYS A 569 -39.76 7.89 -9.86
CA LYS A 569 -40.76 8.48 -8.96
C LYS A 569 -41.87 9.17 -9.76
N ALA A 570 -41.52 9.98 -10.77
CA ALA A 570 -42.48 10.63 -11.65
C ALA A 570 -43.34 9.63 -12.43
N LEU A 571 -42.76 8.51 -12.89
CA LEU A 571 -43.48 7.44 -13.55
C LEU A 571 -44.47 6.75 -12.61
N LEU A 572 -44.06 6.45 -11.38
CA LEU A 572 -44.92 5.84 -10.36
C LEU A 572 -46.10 6.77 -10.01
N ASP A 573 -45.81 8.05 -9.76
CA ASP A 573 -46.82 9.08 -9.50
C ASP A 573 -47.84 9.15 -10.65
N SER A 574 -47.35 9.20 -11.90
CA SER A 574 -48.21 9.26 -13.09
C SER A 574 -49.06 8.00 -13.25
N PHE A 575 -48.48 6.82 -13.01
CA PHE A 575 -49.20 5.55 -13.07
C PHE A 575 -50.34 5.51 -12.05
N ILE A 576 -50.10 5.97 -10.83
CA ILE A 576 -51.10 5.99 -9.76
C ILE A 576 -52.23 6.96 -10.07
N GLN A 577 -51.92 8.16 -10.55
CA GLN A 577 -52.94 9.12 -10.96
C GLN A 577 -53.80 8.58 -12.12
N VAL A 578 -53.19 7.91 -13.10
CA VAL A 578 -53.92 7.26 -14.20
C VAL A 578 -54.75 6.09 -13.72
N PHE A 579 -54.23 5.26 -12.81
CA PHE A 579 -54.94 4.12 -12.24
C PHE A 579 -56.15 4.57 -11.42
N ALA A 580 -55.94 5.49 -10.48
CA ALA A 580 -57.01 6.09 -9.67
C ALA A 580 -58.05 6.80 -10.55
N GLY A 581 -57.60 7.59 -11.54
CA GLY A 581 -58.50 8.26 -12.49
C GLY A 581 -59.27 7.30 -13.41
N SER A 582 -58.72 6.11 -13.70
CA SER A 582 -59.42 5.07 -14.47
C SER A 582 -60.43 4.31 -13.61
N LEU A 583 -60.10 4.09 -12.34
CA LEU A 583 -61.03 3.54 -11.36
C LEU A 583 -62.25 4.46 -11.18
N ASP A 584 -62.01 5.77 -11.09
CA ASP A 584 -63.06 6.78 -11.02
C ASP A 584 -64.00 6.77 -12.24
N LYS A 585 -63.54 6.29 -13.41
CA LYS A 585 -64.36 6.19 -14.63
C LYS A 585 -65.17 4.91 -14.71
N LYS A 586 -64.76 3.84 -14.02
CA LYS A 586 -65.46 2.54 -14.02
C LYS A 586 -66.87 2.68 -13.40
N SER A 587 -66.98 3.49 -12.36
CA SER A 587 -68.26 3.91 -11.80
C SER A 587 -68.47 5.37 -12.23
N PRO A 588 -69.42 5.71 -13.13
CA PRO A 588 -69.79 7.09 -13.52
C PRO A 588 -69.99 8.12 -12.37
N TYR A 589 -69.91 7.68 -11.13
CA TYR A 589 -70.38 8.27 -9.88
C TYR A 589 -69.25 8.83 -9.00
N THR A 590 -68.00 8.61 -9.41
CA THR A 590 -66.77 9.06 -8.73
C THR A 590 -66.00 10.12 -9.52
N GLY A 591 -66.68 10.92 -10.35
CA GLY A 591 -66.06 11.96 -11.19
C GLY A 591 -65.08 12.86 -10.43
N HIS A 592 -63.77 12.58 -10.55
CA HIS A 592 -62.66 13.23 -9.86
C HIS A 592 -62.64 13.07 -8.33
N HIS A 593 -63.39 12.13 -7.76
CA HIS A 593 -63.40 11.84 -6.32
C HIS A 593 -62.00 11.46 -5.81
N CYS A 594 -61.37 10.46 -6.44
CA CYS A 594 -60.01 10.04 -6.08
C CYS A 594 -58.96 11.12 -6.39
N GLN A 595 -59.31 12.20 -7.09
CA GLN A 595 -58.45 13.35 -7.36
C GLN A 595 -58.65 14.49 -6.35
N ARG A 596 -59.85 14.61 -5.77
CA ARG A 596 -60.23 15.69 -4.84
C ARG A 596 -59.98 15.34 -3.38
N VAL A 597 -60.19 14.08 -2.99
CA VAL A 597 -59.89 13.60 -1.63
C VAL A 597 -58.42 13.83 -1.25
N PRO A 598 -57.42 13.55 -2.11
CA PRO A 598 -56.02 13.91 -1.86
C PRO A 598 -55.81 15.40 -1.55
N VAL A 599 -56.50 16.30 -2.25
CA VAL A 599 -56.37 17.76 -2.08
C VAL A 599 -56.88 18.20 -0.70
N ILE A 600 -58.05 17.71 -0.29
CA ILE A 600 -58.60 18.00 1.04
C ILE A 600 -57.69 17.41 2.13
N THR A 601 -57.21 16.18 1.91
CA THR A 601 -56.30 15.47 2.82
C THR A 601 -55.00 16.26 3.01
N GLU A 602 -54.40 16.76 1.93
CA GLU A 602 -53.20 17.58 1.96
C GLU A 602 -53.42 18.88 2.74
N TRP A 603 -54.47 19.63 2.41
CA TRP A 603 -54.75 20.91 3.08
C TRP A 603 -55.08 20.75 4.56
N LEU A 604 -55.84 19.73 4.93
CA LEU A 604 -56.17 19.46 6.33
C LEU A 604 -54.95 18.95 7.11
N THR A 605 -54.06 18.19 6.47
CA THR A 605 -52.79 17.77 7.08
C THR A 605 -51.87 18.96 7.32
N GLN A 606 -51.72 19.85 6.34
CA GLN A 606 -50.95 21.08 6.50
C GLN A 606 -51.53 21.95 7.62
N ALA A 607 -52.86 22.10 7.67
CA ALA A 607 -53.53 22.82 8.75
C ALA A 607 -53.29 22.16 10.12
N ALA A 608 -53.13 20.83 10.17
CA ALA A 608 -52.84 20.11 11.41
C ALA A 608 -51.39 20.35 11.87
N GLU A 609 -50.41 20.33 10.95
CA GLU A 609 -49.01 20.67 11.26
C GLU A 609 -48.86 22.12 11.75
N ASP A 610 -49.62 23.05 11.17
CA ASP A 610 -49.59 24.47 11.55
C ASP A 610 -50.44 24.80 12.80
N SER A 611 -51.21 23.83 13.30
CA SER A 611 -52.17 24.02 14.38
C SER A 611 -51.51 24.16 15.75
N LYS A 612 -52.12 24.98 16.60
CA LYS A 612 -51.76 25.12 18.02
C LYS A 612 -52.70 24.37 18.96
N ILE A 613 -53.67 23.62 18.43
CA ILE A 613 -54.59 22.79 19.22
C ILE A 613 -53.76 21.67 19.87
N GLU A 614 -54.01 21.38 21.15
CA GLU A 614 -53.26 20.39 21.95
C GLU A 614 -53.15 19.02 21.25
N ALA A 615 -54.23 18.58 20.59
CA ALA A 615 -54.28 17.32 19.84
C ALA A 615 -53.27 17.22 18.68
N PHE A 616 -52.79 18.35 18.14
CA PHE A 616 -51.89 18.40 16.97
C PHE A 616 -50.54 19.07 17.27
N GLN A 617 -50.29 19.53 18.50
CA GLN A 617 -49.08 20.27 18.87
C GLN A 617 -47.76 19.52 18.58
N HIS A 618 -47.82 18.18 18.54
CA HIS A 618 -46.69 17.31 18.25
C HIS A 618 -46.83 16.56 16.92
N PHE A 619 -47.81 16.92 16.10
CA PHE A 619 -48.03 16.31 14.79
C PHE A 619 -47.20 17.05 13.74
N SER A 620 -46.26 16.33 13.14
CA SER A 620 -45.59 16.76 11.92
C SER A 620 -45.19 15.54 11.10
N LEU A 621 -45.19 15.68 9.78
CA LEU A 621 -44.80 14.65 8.83
C LEU A 621 -43.44 14.99 8.21
N THR A 622 -42.57 13.99 8.13
CA THR A 622 -41.36 14.10 7.30
C THR A 622 -41.73 14.12 5.81
N SER A 623 -40.81 14.54 4.95
CA SER A 623 -41.01 14.49 3.49
C SER A 623 -41.39 13.09 2.99
N GLU A 624 -40.85 12.04 3.62
CA GLU A 624 -41.19 10.64 3.33
C GLU A 624 -42.63 10.29 3.76
N GLN A 625 -43.09 10.79 4.91
CA GLN A 625 -44.46 10.56 5.40
C GLN A 625 -45.50 11.35 4.58
N TRP A 626 -45.13 12.53 4.08
CA TRP A 626 -45.94 13.28 3.12
C TRP A 626 -46.12 12.50 1.81
N GLU A 627 -45.06 11.86 1.33
CA GLU A 627 -45.13 10.97 0.16
C GLU A 627 -46.03 9.75 0.44
N GLU A 628 -45.88 9.11 1.60
CA GLU A 628 -46.73 8.02 2.04
C GLU A 628 -48.22 8.41 2.09
N LEU A 629 -48.54 9.58 2.66
CA LEU A 629 -49.90 10.12 2.73
C LEU A 629 -50.47 10.38 1.34
N LYS A 630 -49.70 11.01 0.45
CA LYS A 630 -50.09 11.25 -0.94
C LYS A 630 -50.49 9.92 -1.59
N MET A 631 -49.62 8.92 -1.51
CA MET A 631 -49.85 7.60 -2.09
C MET A 631 -51.10 6.92 -1.52
N ALA A 632 -51.28 6.96 -0.20
CA ALA A 632 -52.47 6.42 0.45
C ALA A 632 -53.75 7.13 0.00
N SER A 633 -53.74 8.46 -0.09
CA SER A 633 -54.92 9.24 -0.47
C SER A 633 -55.36 8.97 -1.91
N TRP A 634 -54.43 8.77 -2.84
CA TRP A 634 -54.75 8.44 -4.23
C TRP A 634 -55.27 7.02 -4.42
N LEU A 635 -54.89 6.10 -3.52
CA LEU A 635 -55.22 4.67 -3.62
C LEU A 635 -56.23 4.20 -2.57
N HIS A 636 -56.83 5.09 -1.78
CA HIS A 636 -57.73 4.74 -0.67
C HIS A 636 -58.91 3.87 -1.11
N ASP A 637 -59.35 4.06 -2.35
CA ASP A 637 -60.50 3.37 -2.92
C ASP A 637 -60.14 2.26 -3.92
N CYS A 638 -58.85 1.90 -4.04
CA CYS A 638 -58.36 1.02 -5.13
C CYS A 638 -59.05 -0.34 -5.19
N GLY A 639 -59.56 -0.84 -4.06
CA GLY A 639 -60.31 -2.08 -3.98
C GLY A 639 -61.68 -2.06 -4.66
N LYS A 640 -62.26 -0.89 -5.00
CA LYS A 640 -63.51 -0.81 -5.79
C LYS A 640 -63.39 -1.46 -7.17
N ILE A 641 -62.16 -1.75 -7.62
CA ILE A 641 -61.93 -2.49 -8.87
C ILE A 641 -62.61 -3.87 -8.87
N THR A 642 -62.78 -4.50 -7.72
CA THR A 642 -63.44 -5.82 -7.59
C THR A 642 -64.94 -5.71 -7.34
N THR A 643 -65.45 -4.53 -6.95
CA THR A 643 -66.87 -4.32 -6.66
C THR A 643 -67.68 -4.25 -7.97
N PRO A 644 -68.80 -5.00 -8.11
CA PRO A 644 -69.67 -4.92 -9.28
C PRO A 644 -70.42 -3.58 -9.37
N GLU A 645 -70.44 -2.97 -10.55
CA GLU A 645 -71.09 -1.66 -10.81
C GLU A 645 -72.57 -1.66 -10.40
N HIS A 646 -73.32 -2.69 -10.80
CA HIS A 646 -74.74 -2.80 -10.48
C HIS A 646 -75.06 -2.90 -8.98
N VAL A 647 -74.07 -3.17 -8.12
CA VAL A 647 -74.22 -3.14 -6.66
C VAL A 647 -73.90 -1.74 -6.13
N VAL A 648 -72.82 -1.12 -6.61
CA VAL A 648 -72.42 0.26 -6.25
C VAL A 648 -73.51 1.27 -6.63
N ASP A 649 -74.14 1.05 -7.78
CA ASP A 649 -75.09 1.97 -8.40
C ASP A 649 -76.55 1.62 -8.10
N LYS A 650 -76.80 0.65 -7.21
CA LYS A 650 -78.14 0.13 -6.95
C LYS A 650 -79.08 1.21 -6.41
N ALA A 651 -80.04 1.62 -7.23
CA ALA A 651 -80.95 2.73 -6.94
C ALA A 651 -82.25 2.31 -6.27
N THR A 652 -82.67 1.06 -6.49
CA THR A 652 -83.92 0.51 -5.97
C THR A 652 -83.71 -0.89 -5.39
N LYS A 653 -84.58 -1.34 -4.48
CA LYS A 653 -84.40 -2.60 -3.74
C LYS A 653 -84.34 -3.85 -4.62
N LEU A 654 -85.14 -3.88 -5.69
CA LEU A 654 -85.25 -5.05 -6.59
C LEU A 654 -84.28 -5.02 -7.77
N GLU A 655 -83.46 -3.98 -7.86
CA GLU A 655 -82.48 -3.82 -8.92
C GLU A 655 -81.29 -4.74 -8.74
N THR A 656 -80.96 -5.45 -9.81
CA THR A 656 -79.72 -6.21 -9.96
C THR A 656 -78.98 -5.59 -11.16
N ILE A 657 -78.65 -6.37 -12.19
CA ILE A 657 -78.20 -5.83 -13.48
C ILE A 657 -79.33 -5.02 -14.17
N TYR A 658 -80.59 -5.33 -13.85
CA TYR A 658 -81.76 -4.54 -14.25
C TYR A 658 -82.80 -4.51 -13.12
N ASN A 659 -83.77 -3.61 -13.22
CA ASN A 659 -84.83 -3.49 -12.23
C ASN A 659 -85.93 -4.54 -12.43
N ARG A 660 -86.04 -5.49 -11.49
CA ARG A 660 -86.99 -6.60 -11.57
C ARG A 660 -88.43 -6.23 -11.22
N ILE A 661 -88.69 -4.96 -10.85
CA ILE A 661 -90.05 -4.45 -10.68
C ILE A 661 -90.93 -4.65 -11.93
N HIS A 662 -90.31 -4.69 -13.12
CA HIS A 662 -91.02 -4.92 -14.38
C HIS A 662 -91.64 -6.33 -14.46
N GLU A 663 -90.98 -7.34 -13.90
CA GLU A 663 -91.53 -8.70 -13.85
C GLU A 663 -92.70 -8.78 -12.88
N ILE A 664 -92.57 -8.13 -11.72
CA ILE A 664 -93.63 -8.04 -10.73
C ILE A 664 -94.83 -7.32 -11.34
N ARG A 665 -94.62 -6.17 -11.99
CA ARG A 665 -95.67 -5.43 -12.70
C ARG A 665 -96.43 -6.30 -13.68
N MET A 666 -95.71 -7.12 -14.46
CA MET A 666 -96.35 -8.04 -15.40
C MET A 666 -97.27 -9.05 -14.69
N ARG A 667 -96.90 -9.57 -13.51
CA ARG A 667 -97.77 -10.49 -12.75
C ARG A 667 -99.04 -9.79 -12.26
N PHE A 668 -98.97 -8.53 -11.87
CA PHE A 668 -100.15 -7.72 -11.51
C PHE A 668 -101.07 -7.51 -12.72
N GLU A 669 -100.52 -7.19 -13.90
CA GLU A 669 -101.30 -7.08 -15.15
C GLU A 669 -101.95 -8.42 -15.54
N VAL A 670 -101.26 -9.54 -15.33
CA VAL A 670 -101.82 -10.88 -15.54
C VAL A 670 -102.99 -11.14 -14.59
N LEU A 671 -102.89 -10.79 -13.30
CA LEU A 671 -104.00 -10.96 -12.34
C LEU A 671 -105.25 -10.19 -12.76
N LYS A 672 -105.09 -8.94 -13.25
CA LYS A 672 -106.20 -8.12 -13.77
C LYS A 672 -106.90 -8.83 -14.93
N ARG A 673 -106.12 -9.37 -15.87
CA ARG A 673 -106.61 -10.11 -17.05
C ARG A 673 -107.25 -11.43 -16.67
N ASP A 674 -106.68 -12.19 -15.74
CA ASP A 674 -107.22 -13.47 -15.27
C ASP A 674 -108.59 -13.26 -14.62
N HIS A 675 -108.77 -12.21 -13.80
CA HIS A 675 -110.07 -11.87 -13.22
C HIS A 675 -111.10 -11.47 -14.29
N GLU A 676 -110.71 -10.67 -15.28
CA GLU A 676 -111.60 -10.33 -16.40
C GLU A 676 -112.03 -11.58 -17.18
N ILE A 677 -111.07 -12.46 -17.51
CA ILE A 677 -111.32 -13.72 -18.22
C ILE A 677 -112.25 -14.64 -17.41
N ASP A 678 -112.05 -14.76 -16.11
CA ASP A 678 -112.86 -15.62 -15.24
C ASP A 678 -114.32 -15.13 -15.19
N ILE A 679 -114.56 -13.82 -15.11
CA ILE A 679 -115.91 -13.27 -15.15
C ILE A 679 -116.52 -13.44 -16.55
N LEU A 680 -115.76 -13.23 -17.64
CA LEU A 680 -116.25 -13.42 -19.00
C LEU A 680 -116.62 -14.88 -19.29
N ARG A 681 -115.81 -15.85 -18.82
CA ARG A 681 -116.10 -17.29 -18.95
C ARG A 681 -117.39 -17.70 -18.25
N GLN A 682 -117.75 -17.03 -17.16
CA GLN A 682 -119.00 -17.29 -16.44
C GLN A 682 -120.24 -16.71 -17.13
N ASN A 683 -120.10 -15.70 -18.01
CA ASN A 683 -121.23 -14.89 -18.52
C ASN A 683 -121.42 -14.90 -20.06
N ALA A 684 -120.78 -15.84 -20.76
CA ALA A 684 -121.04 -16.25 -22.15
C ALA A 684 -121.08 -15.19 -23.27
N SER A 685 -120.81 -13.88 -23.04
CA SER A 685 -120.30 -12.88 -24.02
C SER A 685 -120.45 -11.40 -23.62
N LYS A 686 -121.20 -11.03 -22.57
CA LYS A 686 -121.32 -9.63 -22.09
C LYS A 686 -121.38 -9.53 -20.57
N LEU A 687 -120.62 -8.59 -20.01
CA LEU A 687 -120.64 -8.24 -18.58
C LEU A 687 -121.91 -7.42 -18.27
N SER A 688 -122.58 -7.73 -17.16
CA SER A 688 -123.59 -6.82 -16.58
C SER A 688 -122.91 -5.58 -15.98
N GLU A 689 -123.68 -4.52 -15.74
CA GLU A 689 -123.18 -3.27 -15.14
C GLU A 689 -122.61 -3.51 -13.73
N GLU A 690 -123.30 -4.31 -12.91
CA GLU A 690 -122.83 -4.74 -11.59
C GLU A 690 -121.50 -5.54 -11.66
N GLN A 691 -121.36 -6.43 -12.64
CA GLN A 691 -120.13 -7.20 -12.84
C GLN A 691 -118.97 -6.32 -13.30
N ARG A 692 -119.26 -5.29 -14.10
CA ARG A 692 -118.27 -4.33 -14.56
C ARG A 692 -117.77 -3.46 -13.41
N GLU A 693 -118.66 -2.94 -12.57
CA GLU A 693 -118.28 -2.20 -11.37
C GLU A 693 -117.44 -3.05 -10.41
N LYS A 694 -117.80 -4.33 -10.24
CA LYS A 694 -117.02 -5.26 -9.41
C LYS A 694 -115.62 -5.52 -9.98
N LEU A 695 -115.51 -5.70 -11.29
CA LEU A 695 -114.21 -5.87 -11.97
C LEU A 695 -113.35 -4.61 -11.83
N ASP A 696 -113.93 -3.43 -12.07
CA ASP A 696 -113.25 -2.14 -11.93
C ASP A 696 -112.77 -1.93 -10.49
N GLN A 697 -113.53 -2.35 -9.49
CA GLN A 697 -113.11 -2.29 -8.10
C GLN A 697 -111.91 -3.20 -7.83
N VAL A 698 -111.93 -4.45 -8.31
CA VAL A 698 -110.79 -5.36 -8.14
C VAL A 698 -109.55 -4.84 -8.86
N HIS A 699 -109.70 -4.28 -10.06
CA HIS A 699 -108.60 -3.65 -10.78
C HIS A 699 -108.01 -2.48 -9.99
N ARG A 700 -108.84 -1.60 -9.41
CA ARG A 700 -108.38 -0.52 -8.52
C ARG A 700 -107.62 -1.06 -7.30
N ASP A 701 -108.10 -2.13 -6.68
CA ASP A 701 -107.42 -2.74 -5.52
C ASP A 701 -106.05 -3.34 -5.92
N ILE A 702 -105.96 -3.98 -7.09
CA ILE A 702 -104.70 -4.51 -7.62
C ILE A 702 -103.73 -3.36 -7.98
N ASP A 703 -104.23 -2.28 -8.57
CA ASP A 703 -103.42 -1.10 -8.91
C ASP A 703 -102.88 -0.41 -7.64
N ALA A 704 -103.70 -0.31 -6.58
CA ALA A 704 -103.29 0.23 -5.29
C ALA A 704 -102.24 -0.64 -4.58
N ASP A 705 -102.33 -1.97 -4.73
CA ASP A 705 -101.31 -2.89 -4.21
C ASP A 705 -100.00 -2.79 -5.00
N PHE A 706 -100.06 -2.68 -6.34
CA PHE A 706 -98.84 -2.47 -7.13
C PHE A 706 -98.18 -1.12 -6.81
N ALA A 707 -98.95 -0.05 -6.65
CA ALA A 707 -98.44 1.27 -6.30
C ALA A 707 -97.63 1.23 -4.99
N PHE A 708 -98.13 0.50 -3.99
CA PHE A 708 -97.43 0.27 -2.73
C PHE A 708 -96.11 -0.50 -2.94
N ILE A 709 -96.11 -1.58 -3.72
CA ILE A 709 -94.87 -2.32 -4.04
C ILE A 709 -93.86 -1.43 -4.79
N ALA A 710 -94.34 -0.60 -5.71
CA ALA A 710 -93.49 0.33 -6.46
C ALA A 710 -92.85 1.38 -5.54
N GLU A 711 -93.60 1.90 -4.56
CA GLU A 711 -93.09 2.83 -3.55
C GLU A 711 -92.07 2.16 -2.62
N MET A 712 -92.37 0.95 -2.12
CA MET A 712 -91.42 0.18 -1.31
C MET A 712 -90.08 -0.04 -2.04
N ASN A 713 -90.13 -0.30 -3.35
CA ASN A 713 -88.94 -0.54 -4.17
C ASN A 713 -87.99 0.67 -4.24
N LEU A 714 -88.48 1.90 -4.12
CA LEU A 714 -87.64 3.10 -4.15
C LEU A 714 -86.71 3.21 -2.94
N GLY A 715 -87.10 2.65 -1.79
CA GLY A 715 -86.27 2.62 -0.59
C GLY A 715 -85.95 3.98 0.05
N ALA A 716 -86.74 5.01 -0.25
CA ALA A 716 -86.58 6.36 0.29
C ALA A 716 -87.06 6.49 1.75
N GLU A 717 -88.15 5.80 2.09
CA GLU A 717 -88.76 5.84 3.43
C GLU A 717 -88.43 4.59 4.26
N PHE A 718 -88.59 4.71 5.58
CA PHE A 718 -88.41 3.60 6.51
C PHE A 718 -89.57 2.62 6.39
N VAL A 719 -89.28 1.32 6.23
CA VAL A 719 -90.33 0.28 6.17
C VAL A 719 -90.79 -0.08 7.59
N SER A 720 -92.05 0.23 7.88
CA SER A 720 -92.69 -0.07 9.16
C SER A 720 -93.16 -1.53 9.25
N ASP A 721 -93.48 -2.00 10.45
CA ASP A 721 -94.03 -3.35 10.63
C ASP A 721 -95.39 -3.51 9.93
N SER A 722 -96.21 -2.46 9.88
CA SER A 722 -97.46 -2.47 9.11
C SER A 722 -97.24 -2.58 7.60
N ASP A 723 -96.14 -2.03 7.08
CA ASP A 723 -95.80 -2.19 5.67
C ASP A 723 -95.39 -3.62 5.35
N LEU A 724 -94.64 -4.27 6.26
CA LEU A 724 -94.27 -5.68 6.13
C LEU A 724 -95.50 -6.60 6.16
N GLU A 725 -96.44 -6.36 7.08
CA GLU A 725 -97.71 -7.10 7.12
C GLU A 725 -98.53 -6.91 5.82
N ARG A 726 -98.56 -5.69 5.27
CA ARG A 726 -99.21 -5.43 3.98
C ARG A 726 -98.50 -6.15 2.83
N LEU A 727 -97.17 -6.13 2.81
CA LEU A 727 -96.34 -6.82 1.82
C LEU A 727 -96.62 -8.33 1.85
N GLU A 728 -96.66 -8.96 3.03
CA GLU A 728 -96.99 -10.39 3.18
C GLU A 728 -98.39 -10.73 2.65
N ARG A 729 -99.40 -9.90 2.94
CA ARG A 729 -100.75 -10.09 2.39
C ARG A 729 -100.76 -10.03 0.87
N ILE A 730 -100.06 -9.07 0.27
CA ILE A 730 -99.96 -8.95 -1.20
C ILE A 730 -99.22 -10.15 -1.79
N ALA A 731 -98.11 -10.57 -1.17
CA ALA A 731 -97.31 -11.71 -1.61
C ALA A 731 -98.08 -13.03 -1.60
N SER A 732 -98.98 -13.21 -0.61
CA SER A 732 -99.81 -14.40 -0.46
C SER A 732 -100.86 -14.58 -1.57
N ARG A 733 -101.17 -13.51 -2.34
CA ARG A 733 -102.03 -13.63 -3.52
C ARG A 733 -101.38 -14.60 -4.52
N THR A 734 -102.16 -15.43 -5.18
CA THR A 734 -101.61 -16.43 -6.11
C THR A 734 -101.90 -16.08 -7.56
N TRP A 735 -100.94 -16.33 -8.44
CA TRP A 735 -101.13 -16.29 -9.90
C TRP A 735 -100.74 -17.65 -10.50
N THR A 736 -101.18 -17.93 -11.74
CA THR A 736 -100.94 -19.22 -12.39
C THR A 736 -99.84 -19.12 -13.43
N ARG A 737 -98.71 -19.80 -13.20
CA ARG A 737 -97.63 -19.94 -14.18
C ARG A 737 -97.87 -21.15 -15.07
N THR A 738 -97.84 -20.93 -16.38
CA THR A 738 -98.06 -21.97 -17.40
C THR A 738 -96.80 -22.31 -18.21
N LEU A 739 -95.77 -21.48 -18.11
CA LEU A 739 -94.48 -21.64 -18.80
C LEU A 739 -93.39 -22.09 -17.83
N SER A 740 -92.45 -22.91 -18.32
CA SER A 740 -91.36 -23.37 -17.47
C SER A 740 -90.40 -22.24 -17.11
N LYS A 741 -89.99 -22.20 -15.84
CA LYS A 741 -88.97 -21.26 -15.35
C LYS A 741 -87.55 -21.62 -15.79
N THR A 742 -87.34 -22.82 -16.37
CA THR A 742 -86.02 -23.30 -16.81
C THR A 742 -85.81 -23.20 -18.33
N ALA A 743 -86.88 -22.96 -19.09
CA ALA A 743 -86.80 -22.79 -20.52
C ALA A 743 -86.12 -21.45 -20.85
N GLY A 744 -85.07 -21.48 -21.66
CA GLY A 744 -84.27 -20.30 -22.02
C GLY A 744 -83.07 -19.99 -21.10
N LEU A 745 -82.92 -20.69 -19.97
CA LEU A 745 -81.78 -20.48 -19.06
C LEU A 745 -80.49 -21.18 -19.53
N SER A 746 -79.34 -20.60 -19.16
CA SER A 746 -78.02 -21.19 -19.35
C SER A 746 -77.81 -22.47 -18.51
N TRP A 747 -76.78 -23.26 -18.81
CA TRP A 747 -76.51 -24.49 -18.06
C TRP A 747 -76.12 -24.21 -16.60
N VAL A 748 -75.47 -23.07 -16.32
CA VAL A 748 -75.07 -22.66 -14.96
C VAL A 748 -76.31 -22.29 -14.15
N GLU A 749 -77.18 -21.44 -14.70
CA GLU A 749 -78.41 -21.03 -14.02
C GLU A 749 -79.30 -22.21 -13.68
N LYS A 750 -79.47 -23.16 -14.63
CA LYS A 750 -80.27 -24.37 -14.44
C LYS A 750 -79.87 -25.20 -13.22
N GLN A 751 -78.61 -25.15 -12.78
CA GLN A 751 -78.15 -25.89 -11.60
C GLN A 751 -78.80 -25.40 -10.30
N ARG A 752 -79.27 -24.16 -10.27
CA ARG A 752 -79.97 -23.57 -9.11
C ARG A 752 -81.45 -23.92 -9.05
N TYR A 753 -82.02 -24.43 -10.15
CA TYR A 753 -83.44 -24.74 -10.22
C TYR A 753 -83.71 -26.21 -9.87
N PRO A 754 -84.89 -26.52 -9.29
CA PRO A 754 -85.30 -27.90 -9.06
C PRO A 754 -85.40 -28.67 -10.40
N LYS A 755 -85.03 -29.96 -10.37
CA LYS A 755 -84.95 -30.83 -11.56
C LYS A 755 -86.27 -31.07 -12.28
N THR A 756 -87.40 -30.84 -11.61
CA THR A 756 -88.75 -31.07 -12.13
C THR A 756 -89.59 -29.82 -11.95
N ASP A 757 -90.21 -29.36 -13.05
CA ASP A 757 -91.12 -28.22 -13.10
C ASP A 757 -92.50 -28.74 -13.49
N THR A 758 -93.46 -28.76 -12.56
CA THR A 758 -94.84 -29.21 -12.85
C THR A 758 -95.67 -28.00 -13.29
N LEU A 759 -96.33 -28.11 -14.44
CA LEU A 759 -97.11 -27.03 -15.06
C LEU A 759 -98.52 -27.51 -15.43
N PRO A 760 -99.57 -26.66 -15.33
CA PRO A 760 -99.55 -25.33 -14.72
C PRO A 760 -99.42 -25.39 -13.20
N VAL A 761 -98.85 -24.34 -12.59
CA VAL A 761 -98.65 -24.26 -11.13
C VAL A 761 -99.13 -22.91 -10.59
N LYS A 762 -99.77 -22.93 -9.42
CA LYS A 762 -100.12 -21.72 -8.67
C LYS A 762 -98.96 -21.34 -7.76
N GLU A 763 -98.50 -20.10 -7.87
CA GLU A 763 -97.40 -19.56 -7.07
C GLU A 763 -97.83 -18.24 -6.43
N GLY A 764 -97.17 -17.86 -5.33
CA GLY A 764 -97.34 -16.53 -4.74
C GLY A 764 -96.98 -15.42 -5.72
N LEU A 765 -97.61 -14.26 -5.57
CA LEU A 765 -97.41 -13.10 -6.43
C LEU A 765 -95.98 -12.57 -6.31
N LEU A 766 -95.49 -12.56 -5.06
CA LEU A 766 -94.11 -12.29 -4.69
C LEU A 766 -93.57 -13.51 -3.92
N SER A 767 -92.30 -13.83 -4.11
CA SER A 767 -91.72 -15.01 -3.47
C SER A 767 -90.21 -14.92 -3.27
N ASP A 768 -89.74 -15.52 -2.18
CA ASP A 768 -88.34 -15.85 -1.97
C ASP A 768 -88.15 -17.34 -2.28
N LYS A 769 -87.36 -17.63 -3.31
CA LYS A 769 -87.17 -18.98 -3.84
C LYS A 769 -85.70 -19.39 -3.69
N PRO A 770 -85.39 -20.70 -3.58
CA PRO A 770 -84.01 -21.17 -3.49
C PRO A 770 -83.13 -20.70 -4.67
N GLU A 771 -83.70 -20.59 -5.88
CA GLU A 771 -82.98 -20.08 -7.05
C GLU A 771 -82.58 -18.59 -6.98
N HIS A 772 -83.17 -17.82 -6.05
CA HIS A 772 -82.80 -16.42 -5.83
C HIS A 772 -81.50 -16.27 -5.02
N LEU A 773 -81.03 -17.34 -4.39
CA LEU A 773 -79.79 -17.37 -3.62
C LEU A 773 -78.62 -17.66 -4.58
N ILE A 774 -77.74 -16.68 -4.73
CA ILE A 774 -76.57 -16.76 -5.62
C ILE A 774 -75.36 -17.20 -4.79
N PRO A 775 -74.81 -18.41 -4.99
CA PRO A 775 -73.63 -18.87 -4.27
C PRO A 775 -72.39 -18.07 -4.67
N TRP A 776 -71.39 -18.03 -3.80
CA TRP A 776 -70.08 -17.47 -4.13
C TRP A 776 -69.36 -18.31 -5.19
N ASP A 777 -68.95 -17.68 -6.29
CA ASP A 777 -68.04 -18.31 -7.25
C ASP A 777 -66.66 -18.56 -6.61
N PHE A 778 -66.17 -17.57 -5.87
CA PHE A 778 -64.94 -17.63 -5.08
C PHE A 778 -65.23 -17.04 -3.69
N PRO A 779 -65.37 -17.87 -2.64
CA PRO A 779 -65.70 -17.38 -1.31
C PRO A 779 -64.58 -16.46 -0.77
N PRO A 780 -64.92 -15.29 -0.21
CA PRO A 780 -63.94 -14.37 0.35
C PRO A 780 -63.15 -15.02 1.48
N THR A 781 -61.85 -14.72 1.55
CA THR A 781 -60.99 -15.22 2.63
C THR A 781 -61.31 -14.49 3.93
N ASN A 782 -61.71 -15.24 4.95
CA ASN A 782 -62.01 -14.69 6.28
C ASN A 782 -60.74 -14.64 7.14
N GLU A 783 -59.95 -13.59 6.99
CA GLU A 783 -58.77 -13.35 7.83
C GLU A 783 -59.17 -12.87 9.23
N ALA A 784 -58.51 -13.40 10.27
CA ALA A 784 -58.86 -13.12 11.66
C ALA A 784 -58.73 -11.64 12.08
N ARG A 785 -58.02 -10.83 11.30
CA ARG A 785 -57.86 -9.38 11.53
C ARG A 785 -59.06 -8.54 11.10
N PHE A 786 -59.95 -9.08 10.27
CA PHE A 786 -61.14 -8.35 9.81
C PHE A 786 -62.35 -8.70 10.66
N THR A 787 -63.09 -7.68 11.12
CA THR A 787 -64.35 -7.83 11.86
C THR A 787 -65.51 -8.15 10.94
N MET A 788 -65.44 -7.67 9.69
CA MET A 788 -66.38 -8.00 8.63
C MET A 788 -66.27 -9.47 8.23
N LYS A 789 -67.41 -10.14 8.13
CA LYS A 789 -67.49 -11.54 7.68
C LYS A 789 -68.32 -11.66 6.40
N PRO A 790 -67.89 -12.50 5.45
CA PRO A 790 -68.68 -12.76 4.26
C PRO A 790 -70.01 -13.42 4.64
N THR A 791 -71.06 -13.04 3.92
CA THR A 791 -72.38 -13.67 3.98
C THR A 791 -72.33 -15.09 3.40
N GLU A 792 -73.32 -15.93 3.73
CA GLU A 792 -73.40 -17.30 3.21
C GLU A 792 -73.49 -17.34 1.67
N TYR A 793 -74.22 -16.39 1.09
CA TYR A 793 -74.41 -16.22 -0.34
C TYR A 793 -73.74 -14.93 -0.83
N GLN A 794 -73.38 -14.90 -2.11
CA GLN A 794 -72.85 -13.71 -2.77
C GLN A 794 -73.96 -12.67 -3.01
N ALA A 795 -75.17 -13.12 -3.31
CA ALA A 795 -76.32 -12.24 -3.44
C ALA A 795 -77.61 -13.00 -3.10
N ASN A 796 -78.56 -12.30 -2.48
CA ASN A 796 -79.91 -12.80 -2.27
C ASN A 796 -80.90 -11.96 -3.05
N GLN A 797 -81.41 -12.53 -4.14
CA GLN A 797 -82.34 -11.88 -5.06
C GLN A 797 -83.82 -12.11 -4.66
N GLY A 798 -84.11 -12.52 -3.43
CA GLY A 798 -85.48 -12.71 -2.95
C GLY A 798 -86.34 -11.45 -3.12
N GLU A 799 -87.53 -11.57 -3.70
CA GLU A 799 -88.41 -10.40 -3.93
C GLU A 799 -88.90 -9.82 -2.61
N MET A 800 -89.34 -10.70 -1.71
CA MET A 800 -89.81 -10.33 -0.38
C MET A 800 -88.66 -9.87 0.48
N TYR A 801 -87.55 -10.61 0.49
CA TYR A 801 -86.32 -10.25 1.20
C TYR A 801 -85.84 -8.84 0.84
N ASN A 802 -85.73 -8.53 -0.47
CA ASN A 802 -85.28 -7.21 -0.91
C ASN A 802 -86.29 -6.12 -0.58
N LEU A 803 -87.60 -6.31 -0.82
CA LEU A 803 -88.61 -5.28 -0.51
C LEU A 803 -88.69 -4.98 0.99
N SER A 804 -88.44 -5.99 1.83
CA SER A 804 -88.47 -5.91 3.29
C SER A 804 -87.28 -5.17 3.92
N ILE A 805 -86.28 -4.76 3.12
CA ILE A 805 -85.15 -3.95 3.60
C ILE A 805 -85.70 -2.68 4.27
N ARG A 806 -85.42 -2.52 5.57
CA ARG A 806 -86.01 -1.45 6.36
C ARG A 806 -85.48 -0.06 6.04
N ARG A 807 -84.20 0.05 5.66
CA ARG A 807 -83.55 1.32 5.38
C ARG A 807 -82.58 1.20 4.20
N GLY A 808 -82.78 2.06 3.20
CA GLY A 808 -82.00 2.06 1.98
C GLY A 808 -82.39 0.92 1.04
N THR A 809 -81.49 0.64 0.08
CA THR A 809 -81.76 -0.24 -1.07
C THR A 809 -80.94 -1.53 -1.07
N LEU A 810 -79.90 -1.60 -0.24
CA LEU A 810 -78.91 -2.68 -0.23
C LEU A 810 -79.28 -3.78 0.75
N ALA A 811 -79.28 -5.02 0.27
CA ALA A 811 -79.30 -6.22 1.09
C ALA A 811 -77.99 -6.41 1.88
N ASP A 812 -77.98 -7.33 2.85
CA ASP A 812 -76.78 -7.60 3.66
C ASP A 812 -75.61 -8.11 2.81
N GLU A 813 -75.88 -8.97 1.82
CA GLU A 813 -74.90 -9.48 0.86
C GLU A 813 -74.29 -8.35 0.02
N GLU A 814 -75.13 -7.45 -0.48
CA GLU A 814 -74.70 -6.29 -1.29
C GLU A 814 -73.92 -5.28 -0.45
N ARG A 815 -74.34 -5.05 0.80
CA ARG A 815 -73.64 -4.20 1.76
C ARG A 815 -72.27 -4.78 2.10
N PHE A 816 -72.15 -6.10 2.27
CA PHE A 816 -70.87 -6.76 2.44
C PHE A 816 -69.97 -6.54 1.22
N ILE A 817 -70.48 -6.77 0.00
CA ILE A 817 -69.73 -6.56 -1.26
C ILE A 817 -69.24 -5.12 -1.40
N ILE A 818 -70.07 -4.13 -1.06
CA ILE A 818 -69.66 -2.72 -1.07
C ILE A 818 -68.55 -2.53 -0.05
N ASN A 819 -68.74 -2.91 1.20
CA ASN A 819 -67.75 -2.65 2.25
C ASN A 819 -66.44 -3.45 2.07
N ASP A 820 -66.48 -4.61 1.40
CA ASP A 820 -65.32 -5.46 1.11
C ASP A 820 -64.25 -4.73 0.28
N HIS A 821 -64.59 -3.65 -0.44
CA HIS A 821 -63.60 -2.86 -1.17
C HIS A 821 -62.45 -2.35 -0.28
N ILE A 822 -62.67 -2.15 1.02
CA ILE A 822 -61.58 -1.76 1.93
C ILE A 822 -60.67 -2.93 2.27
N ILE A 823 -61.23 -4.13 2.43
CA ILE A 823 -60.43 -5.36 2.56
C ILE A 823 -59.58 -5.56 1.30
N GLN A 824 -60.17 -5.36 0.13
CA GLN A 824 -59.46 -5.48 -1.14
C GLN A 824 -58.40 -4.39 -1.30
N THR A 825 -58.67 -3.16 -0.88
CA THR A 825 -57.70 -2.06 -0.84
C THR A 825 -56.48 -2.45 -0.01
N ILE A 826 -56.70 -2.93 1.22
CA ILE A 826 -55.61 -3.39 2.10
C ILE A 826 -54.81 -4.50 1.43
N LYS A 827 -55.47 -5.54 0.91
CA LYS A 827 -54.81 -6.67 0.24
C LYS A 827 -53.98 -6.26 -0.97
N ILE A 828 -54.53 -5.38 -1.81
CA ILE A 828 -53.84 -4.86 -3.00
C ILE A 828 -52.61 -4.08 -2.57
N LEU A 829 -52.75 -3.15 -1.63
CA LEU A 829 -51.66 -2.28 -1.18
C LEU A 829 -50.56 -3.05 -0.43
N GLU A 830 -50.91 -4.04 0.39
CA GLU A 830 -49.95 -4.92 1.07
C GLU A 830 -49.18 -5.83 0.10
N SER A 831 -49.74 -6.08 -1.09
CA SER A 831 -49.07 -6.85 -2.15
C SER A 831 -48.11 -6.02 -2.99
N LEU A 832 -48.19 -4.68 -2.92
CA LEU A 832 -47.29 -3.80 -3.68
C LEU A 832 -45.91 -3.72 -2.99
N PRO A 833 -44.81 -3.72 -3.77
CA PRO A 833 -43.45 -3.69 -3.23
C PRO A 833 -43.04 -2.26 -2.82
N PHE A 834 -43.78 -1.66 -1.89
CA PHE A 834 -43.49 -0.31 -1.39
C PHE A 834 -42.11 -0.24 -0.70
N PRO A 835 -41.39 0.89 -0.85
CA PRO A 835 -40.18 1.14 -0.08
C PRO A 835 -40.49 1.22 1.43
N LYS A 836 -39.46 1.10 2.28
CA LYS A 836 -39.65 0.97 3.73
C LYS A 836 -40.43 2.13 4.36
N HIS A 837 -40.25 3.33 3.85
CA HIS A 837 -40.92 4.54 4.33
C HIS A 837 -42.39 4.67 3.91
N MET A 838 -42.87 3.81 3.00
CA MET A 838 -44.26 3.78 2.51
C MET A 838 -45.04 2.54 2.99
N ARG A 839 -44.58 1.87 4.05
CA ARG A 839 -45.26 0.65 4.54
C ARG A 839 -46.61 0.93 5.20
N GLY A 840 -46.84 2.16 5.65
CA GLY A 840 -48.08 2.65 6.23
C GLY A 840 -49.16 2.98 5.20
N VAL A 841 -48.85 3.01 3.89
CA VAL A 841 -49.84 3.30 2.83
C VAL A 841 -51.13 2.49 3.01
N ALA A 842 -51.01 1.17 3.22
CA ALA A 842 -52.16 0.28 3.41
C ALA A 842 -52.96 0.57 4.70
N ALA A 843 -52.30 0.99 5.78
CA ALA A 843 -52.96 1.31 7.04
C ALA A 843 -53.71 2.66 6.96
N ILE A 844 -53.13 3.63 6.27
CA ILE A 844 -53.76 4.94 6.04
C ILE A 844 -54.96 4.79 5.10
N ALA A 845 -54.73 4.20 3.92
CA ALA A 845 -55.76 3.93 2.93
C ALA A 845 -56.84 2.98 3.45
N GLY A 846 -56.50 1.92 4.18
CA GLY A 846 -57.46 0.96 4.71
C GLY A 846 -58.25 1.46 5.93
N GLY A 847 -57.82 2.57 6.55
CA GLY A 847 -58.40 3.08 7.79
C GLY A 847 -59.51 4.13 7.63
N HIS A 848 -59.78 4.63 6.42
CA HIS A 848 -60.69 5.78 6.24
C HIS A 848 -62.19 5.46 6.48
N HIS A 849 -62.57 4.18 6.59
CA HIS A 849 -63.91 3.74 7.01
C HIS A 849 -63.99 3.28 8.47
N GLU A 850 -62.88 3.33 9.19
CA GLU A 850 -62.87 3.07 10.62
C GLU A 850 -63.53 4.23 11.38
N ARG A 851 -64.06 3.95 12.57
CA ARG A 851 -64.81 4.91 13.39
C ARG A 851 -64.12 5.10 14.73
N MET A 852 -64.27 6.28 15.33
CA MET A 852 -63.60 6.59 16.60
C MET A 852 -64.06 5.64 17.73
N ASP A 853 -65.28 5.12 17.64
CA ASP A 853 -65.88 4.16 18.60
C ASP A 853 -65.60 2.68 18.31
N GLY A 854 -64.78 2.33 17.31
CA GLY A 854 -64.45 0.95 16.96
C GLY A 854 -65.57 0.18 16.24
N LYS A 855 -66.70 0.83 15.91
CA LYS A 855 -67.79 0.21 15.13
C LYS A 855 -67.60 0.37 13.61
N GLY A 856 -66.43 0.85 13.20
CA GLY A 856 -66.03 0.97 11.80
C GLY A 856 -65.62 -0.37 11.20
N TYR A 857 -65.10 -0.31 9.98
CA TYR A 857 -64.65 -1.49 9.24
C TYR A 857 -63.39 -1.15 8.41
N PRO A 858 -62.57 -2.16 8.05
CA PRO A 858 -62.80 -3.60 8.18
C PRO A 858 -62.20 -4.25 9.42
N MET A 859 -61.40 -3.55 10.22
CA MET A 859 -60.69 -4.08 11.40
C MET A 859 -61.35 -3.67 12.73
N GLY A 860 -62.24 -2.67 12.74
CA GLY A 860 -62.92 -2.21 13.95
C GLY A 860 -61.98 -1.47 14.91
N LEU A 861 -61.10 -0.64 14.35
CA LEU A 861 -60.10 0.11 15.10
C LEU A 861 -60.73 1.26 15.87
N VAL A 862 -60.26 1.51 17.11
CA VAL A 862 -60.62 2.71 17.88
C VAL A 862 -59.71 3.89 17.55
N LYS A 863 -60.07 5.12 17.97
CA LYS A 863 -59.34 6.37 17.68
C LYS A 863 -57.82 6.26 17.86
N GLU A 864 -57.36 5.66 18.97
CA GLU A 864 -55.95 5.57 19.34
C GLU A 864 -55.14 4.57 18.49
N GLN A 865 -55.81 3.65 17.82
CA GLN A 865 -55.18 2.64 16.95
C GLN A 865 -55.01 3.14 15.51
N MET A 866 -55.63 4.27 15.17
CA MET A 866 -55.58 4.84 13.83
C MET A 866 -54.56 5.99 13.74
N PRO A 867 -53.73 6.01 12.68
CA PRO A 867 -52.88 7.16 12.43
C PRO A 867 -53.76 8.39 12.18
N ILE A 868 -53.29 9.58 12.57
CA ILE A 868 -54.01 10.85 12.35
C ILE A 868 -54.33 11.02 10.86
N THR A 869 -53.41 10.62 9.98
CA THR A 869 -53.58 10.64 8.52
C THR A 869 -54.78 9.83 8.02
N ALA A 870 -55.08 8.66 8.61
CA ALA A 870 -56.29 7.90 8.26
C ALA A 870 -57.57 8.64 8.71
N ARG A 871 -57.53 9.29 9.87
CA ARG A 871 -58.66 10.07 10.41
C ARG A 871 -58.91 11.35 9.59
N ILE A 872 -57.83 12.00 9.11
CA ILE A 872 -57.90 13.11 8.16
C ILE A 872 -58.57 12.66 6.87
N MET A 873 -58.16 11.50 6.34
CA MET A 873 -58.71 10.94 5.12
C MET A 873 -60.21 10.61 5.25
N ALA A 874 -60.64 10.11 6.41
CA ALA A 874 -62.07 9.88 6.68
C ALA A 874 -62.90 11.18 6.64
N ILE A 875 -62.37 12.30 7.15
CA ILE A 875 -63.01 13.63 7.04
C ILE A 875 -63.09 14.06 5.57
N ALA A 876 -61.98 13.91 4.83
CA ALA A 876 -61.87 14.30 3.43
C ALA A 876 -62.83 13.51 2.52
N ASP A 877 -62.85 12.19 2.65
CA ASP A 877 -63.72 11.28 1.90
C ASP A 877 -65.20 11.59 2.13
N VAL A 878 -65.62 11.67 3.41
CA VAL A 878 -67.02 11.97 3.75
C VAL A 878 -67.47 13.33 3.23
N PHE A 879 -66.62 14.35 3.36
CA PHE A 879 -66.97 15.70 2.89
C PHE A 879 -67.09 15.77 1.37
N GLU A 880 -66.15 15.19 0.62
CA GLU A 880 -66.22 15.12 -0.84
C GLU A 880 -67.48 14.34 -1.26
N ALA A 881 -67.73 13.19 -0.63
CA ALA A 881 -68.88 12.34 -0.93
C ALA A 881 -70.24 13.03 -0.72
N LEU A 882 -70.38 13.91 0.28
CA LEU A 882 -71.61 14.65 0.58
C LEU A 882 -71.83 15.83 -0.38
N THR A 883 -70.75 16.47 -0.82
CA THR A 883 -70.79 17.70 -1.63
C THR A 883 -70.78 17.44 -3.14
N SER A 884 -70.38 16.23 -3.57
CA SER A 884 -70.27 15.85 -4.98
C SER A 884 -71.60 15.88 -5.74
N THR A 885 -71.58 16.45 -6.95
CA THR A 885 -72.76 16.56 -7.84
C THR A 885 -72.97 15.38 -8.77
N ASP A 886 -72.01 14.46 -8.80
CA ASP A 886 -71.89 13.49 -9.88
C ASP A 886 -72.59 12.16 -9.56
N ARG A 887 -73.31 12.09 -8.43
CA ARG A 887 -74.12 10.94 -8.01
C ARG A 887 -75.59 11.13 -8.48
N PRO A 888 -76.09 10.43 -9.51
CA PRO A 888 -77.42 10.64 -10.08
C PRO A 888 -78.56 10.11 -9.20
N TYR A 889 -78.28 9.32 -8.16
CA TYR A 889 -79.28 8.78 -7.23
C TYR A 889 -79.54 9.66 -6.01
N LYS A 890 -78.71 10.68 -5.76
CA LYS A 890 -78.88 11.61 -4.64
C LYS A 890 -78.59 13.03 -5.10
N LYS A 891 -79.52 13.94 -4.86
CA LYS A 891 -79.25 15.37 -5.04
C LYS A 891 -78.05 15.78 -4.18
N ALA A 892 -77.11 16.48 -4.78
CA ALA A 892 -75.96 17.06 -4.10
C ALA A 892 -76.44 17.96 -2.96
N LYS A 893 -75.77 17.87 -1.82
CA LYS A 893 -76.13 18.66 -0.63
C LYS A 893 -75.53 20.06 -0.71
N SER A 894 -76.15 21.01 0.00
CA SER A 894 -75.52 22.31 0.20
C SER A 894 -74.33 22.19 1.16
N LEU A 895 -73.49 23.22 1.20
CA LEU A 895 -72.34 23.26 2.09
C LEU A 895 -72.78 23.16 3.56
N SER A 896 -73.79 23.93 3.97
CA SER A 896 -74.32 23.91 5.34
C SER A 896 -74.93 22.57 5.72
N GLU A 897 -75.67 21.93 4.80
CA GLU A 897 -76.27 20.60 5.03
C GLU A 897 -75.17 19.53 5.20
N SER A 898 -74.10 19.61 4.41
CA SER A 898 -72.96 18.68 4.49
C SER A 898 -72.25 18.79 5.85
N ILE A 899 -71.98 20.03 6.30
CA ILE A 899 -71.37 20.29 7.61
C ILE A 899 -72.30 19.84 8.76
N GLU A 900 -73.61 20.05 8.65
CA GLU A 900 -74.57 19.58 9.66
C GLU A 900 -74.57 18.05 9.79
N ILE A 901 -74.55 17.32 8.67
CA ILE A 901 -74.44 15.86 8.66
C ILE A 901 -73.13 15.41 9.29
N MET A 902 -72.00 16.03 8.92
CA MET A 902 -70.70 15.70 9.51
C MET A 902 -70.67 15.99 11.02
N SER A 903 -71.30 17.07 11.50
CA SER A 903 -71.44 17.34 12.94
C SER A 903 -72.22 16.24 13.65
N HIS A 904 -73.30 15.72 13.06
CA HIS A 904 -74.00 14.54 13.60
C HIS A 904 -73.12 13.28 13.58
N MET A 905 -72.27 13.11 12.57
CA MET A 905 -71.31 12.00 12.50
C MET A 905 -70.25 12.10 13.61
N VAL A 906 -69.75 13.30 13.91
CA VAL A 906 -68.85 13.55 15.05
C VAL A 906 -69.53 13.23 16.38
N ASN A 907 -70.76 13.69 16.60
CA ASN A 907 -71.52 13.41 17.82
C ASN A 907 -71.75 11.90 18.04
N ASN A 908 -71.87 11.14 16.95
CA ASN A 908 -71.99 9.69 16.98
C ASN A 908 -70.63 8.95 16.96
N GLN A 909 -69.51 9.67 17.11
CA GLN A 909 -68.14 9.13 17.08
C GLN A 909 -67.78 8.39 15.77
N HIS A 910 -68.42 8.76 14.65
CA HIS A 910 -68.00 8.28 13.32
C HIS A 910 -66.73 9.00 12.86
N LEU A 911 -66.62 10.31 13.14
CA LEU A 911 -65.53 11.17 12.70
C LEU A 911 -64.80 11.76 13.91
N ASP A 912 -63.53 12.14 13.72
CA ASP A 912 -62.73 12.75 14.78
C ASP A 912 -63.15 14.21 15.03
N ALA A 913 -63.52 14.50 16.27
CA ALA A 913 -63.98 15.81 16.71
C ALA A 913 -62.91 16.90 16.59
N ASP A 914 -61.65 16.58 16.91
CA ASP A 914 -60.55 17.55 16.88
C ASP A 914 -60.22 17.96 15.43
N LEU A 915 -60.22 16.97 14.52
CA LEU A 915 -59.98 17.21 13.10
C LEU A 915 -61.15 17.91 12.42
N PHE A 916 -62.39 17.61 12.81
CA PHE A 916 -63.55 18.34 12.30
C PHE A 916 -63.54 19.81 12.74
N ALA A 917 -63.20 20.09 13.99
CA ALA A 917 -63.04 21.46 14.49
C ALA A 917 -61.91 22.19 13.75
N LEU A 918 -60.78 21.53 13.50
CA LEU A 918 -59.69 22.07 12.69
C LEU A 918 -60.12 22.32 11.23
N PHE A 919 -60.84 21.40 10.62
CA PHE A 919 -61.33 21.51 9.24
C PHE A 919 -62.21 22.74 9.02
N LEU A 920 -63.03 23.09 10.02
CA LEU A 920 -63.83 24.31 10.02
C LEU A 920 -63.01 25.56 10.33
N SER A 921 -62.24 25.57 11.42
CA SER A 921 -61.50 26.75 11.90
C SER A 921 -60.36 27.19 10.95
N SER A 922 -59.75 26.25 10.23
CA SER A 922 -58.71 26.53 9.21
C SER A 922 -59.28 27.03 7.88
N GLY A 923 -60.60 26.93 7.66
CA GLY A 923 -61.25 27.33 6.41
C GLY A 923 -61.03 26.36 5.23
N VAL A 924 -60.49 25.16 5.46
CA VAL A 924 -60.25 24.15 4.41
C VAL A 924 -61.55 23.79 3.68
N TYR A 925 -62.65 23.60 4.41
CA TYR A 925 -63.97 23.32 3.84
C TYR A 925 -64.43 24.39 2.84
N LEU A 926 -64.21 25.68 3.18
CA LEU A 926 -64.63 26.82 2.38
C LEU A 926 -63.69 27.01 1.18
N ARG A 927 -62.38 26.80 1.35
CA ARG A 927 -61.40 26.79 0.26
C ARG A 927 -61.78 25.73 -0.78
N PHE A 928 -62.12 24.52 -0.34
CA PHE A 928 -62.59 23.45 -1.22
C PHE A 928 -63.89 23.84 -1.93
N ALA A 929 -64.88 24.32 -1.18
CA ALA A 929 -66.17 24.72 -1.74
C ALA A 929 -66.02 25.74 -2.87
N ASN A 930 -65.22 26.79 -2.65
CA ASN A 930 -64.97 27.83 -3.65
C ASN A 930 -64.26 27.33 -4.92
N GLN A 931 -63.48 26.25 -4.82
CA GLN A 931 -62.70 25.73 -5.95
C GLN A 931 -63.41 24.62 -6.72
N PHE A 932 -64.21 23.79 -6.05
CA PHE A 932 -64.73 22.54 -6.63
C PHE A 932 -66.26 22.39 -6.56
N MET A 933 -66.97 23.12 -5.71
CA MET A 933 -68.44 23.05 -5.64
C MET A 933 -69.10 24.05 -6.60
N ARG A 934 -70.36 23.79 -6.99
CA ARG A 934 -71.13 24.74 -7.78
C ARG A 934 -71.57 25.92 -6.91
N ALA A 935 -71.65 27.11 -7.50
CA ALA A 935 -72.01 28.33 -6.78
C ALA A 935 -73.37 28.27 -6.07
N ASP A 936 -74.32 27.48 -6.59
CA ASP A 936 -75.66 27.27 -5.99
C ASP A 936 -75.65 26.33 -4.78
N GLN A 937 -74.58 25.55 -4.55
CA GLN A 937 -74.41 24.71 -3.36
C GLN A 937 -73.75 25.45 -2.19
N ILE A 938 -73.12 26.61 -2.44
CA ILE A 938 -72.34 27.34 -1.44
C ILE A 938 -73.26 28.33 -0.72
N ASP A 939 -73.83 27.87 0.39
CA ASP A 939 -74.60 28.68 1.33
C ASP A 939 -73.77 29.09 2.56
N GLY A 940 -74.33 29.98 3.39
CA GLY A 940 -73.65 30.46 4.60
C GLY A 940 -73.57 29.39 5.68
N VAL A 941 -72.35 29.13 6.19
CA VAL A 941 -72.11 28.21 7.31
C VAL A 941 -71.74 29.01 8.56
N ASP A 942 -72.57 28.90 9.60
CA ASP A 942 -72.26 29.43 10.93
C ASP A 942 -71.32 28.48 11.67
N VAL A 943 -70.01 28.70 11.55
CA VAL A 943 -68.97 27.82 12.11
C VAL A 943 -69.02 27.76 13.63
N GLU A 944 -69.29 28.89 14.31
CA GLU A 944 -69.30 28.97 15.78
C GLU A 944 -70.33 27.99 16.38
N ARG A 945 -71.50 27.85 15.74
CA ARG A 945 -72.54 26.89 16.13
C ARG A 945 -72.03 25.44 16.22
N TYR A 946 -71.08 25.04 15.37
CA TYR A 946 -70.58 23.67 15.32
C TYR A 946 -69.37 23.46 16.23
N LEU A 947 -68.55 24.49 16.47
CA LEU A 947 -67.40 24.42 17.39
C LEU A 947 -67.85 24.31 18.86
N ASP A 948 -68.87 25.08 19.27
CA ASP A 948 -69.42 25.04 20.64
C ASP A 948 -70.04 23.68 21.02
N ARG A 949 -70.52 22.92 20.02
CA ARG A 949 -71.10 21.59 20.21
C ARG A 949 -70.06 20.49 20.37
N VAL A 950 -68.83 20.70 19.89
CA VAL A 950 -67.73 19.74 20.01
C VAL A 950 -67.13 19.78 21.43
N GLU A 951 -67.12 20.94 22.10
CA GLU A 951 -66.61 21.10 23.47
C GLU A 951 -67.57 20.62 24.57
N ARG A 952 -68.85 20.37 24.26
CA ARG A 952 -69.86 19.91 25.24
C ARG A 952 -70.60 18.67 24.72
N PRO A 953 -70.15 17.45 25.07
CA PRO A 953 -70.92 16.26 24.75
C PRO A 953 -72.29 16.36 25.44
N GLN A 954 -73.37 16.32 24.67
CA GLN A 954 -74.72 16.22 25.22
C GLN A 954 -74.83 14.89 25.96
N HIS A 955 -75.04 14.99 27.28
CA HIS A 955 -75.26 13.88 28.20
C HIS A 955 -76.46 13.02 27.85
#